data_AF-A0A4Y9XLF2-F1
#
_entry.id   AF-A0A4Y9XLF2-F1
#
_cell.length_a   1.000
_cell.length_b   1.000
_cell.length_c   1.000
_cell.angle_alpha   90.00
_cell.angle_beta   90.00
_cell.angle_gamma   90.00
#
_symmetry.space_group_name_H-M   'P 1'
#
loop_
_entity.id
_entity.type
_entity.pdbx_description
1 polymer ?
#
loop_
_entity_poly.entity_id
_entity_poly.type
_entity_poly.pdbx_seq_one_letter_code
_entity_poly.pdbx_strand_id
1 'polypeptide(L)'
;MRSLIENSPTGLLDRFGSFFFVLEGKGTKLASQVNLSRSQENPWELFQKSYPVLDVPAMLSHTRGELLVDVGFCFVPRAPNPMVGLWRLDALEASYGRGGYSRGTMHTGNTLARYGGMQAEMLQARAERTHIAFRSSYNLYYEATRTHDNRPIFATDGDAYNLNEPWSTDCNRLLELYKGSAPSNSYGVRDEYRIGGRVVEQLMTSCREMANTFILSQPILWVTSDLWFRWLSRRLDELMAVQMSLYRTRPTNYGHITGVLTHLIRSVETTPIIVPGHVLRSLGDLQMRQNRSRFGMMFLHNLNMTSPELALMDIEDFDSQDILAALKIRKKFNPCTNPANSGPLIAYPLGKYPTWNAVQTAVRDELWNIIRQYDMWYLPLLIIVHCAFQSFTAQMWDMLNEIYFTSRGEPEVNTLEQAMKAWSLGTVFDSITKVSWDAINTGCWKNIRGPKEVSFKDRVKMYFPESQEIASNSATLHPFYLLRTGYLSRFWRDIAELDEEERQDVYDELGEIFLSIQCLPATRISRNDGAILPGNTWQTMNGSIRIITNPAHYMIKGIGEERNAHRVQRSSRAVVLESAALERQLERQAVPQKDRGRMIKAAIGSKSTREKKMEERRSKKSKNMRAPPGAKKQGSSSSSSSSTSGDGYYLDEEGSE
;
A
#
# COMPACT_ATOMS: atom_id res chain seq x y z
N MET A 1 44.86 -13.22 -40.67
CA MET A 1 44.30 -13.10 -39.30
C MET A 1 45.31 -13.55 -38.26
N ARG A 2 45.77 -14.81 -38.22
CA ARG A 2 47.02 -15.15 -37.48
C ARG A 2 48.19 -14.26 -37.92
N SER A 3 48.31 -14.04 -39.22
CA SER A 3 49.23 -13.06 -39.80
C SER A 3 49.02 -11.60 -39.37
N LEU A 4 47.86 -11.19 -38.84
CA LEU A 4 47.64 -9.84 -38.31
C LEU A 4 48.06 -9.74 -36.83
N ILE A 5 47.90 -10.84 -36.08
CA ILE A 5 48.38 -10.99 -34.69
C ILE A 5 49.91 -11.04 -34.69
N GLU A 6 50.48 -11.93 -35.51
CA GLU A 6 51.92 -12.15 -35.65
C GLU A 6 52.66 -10.92 -36.21
N ASN A 7 52.01 -10.09 -37.02
CA ASN A 7 52.61 -8.87 -37.59
C ASN A 7 52.19 -7.58 -36.85
N SER A 8 51.64 -7.67 -35.64
CA SER A 8 51.28 -6.52 -34.82
C SER A 8 52.54 -5.72 -34.43
N PRO A 9 52.70 -4.45 -34.85
CA PRO A 9 53.95 -3.67 -34.67
C PRO A 9 54.43 -3.52 -33.23
N THR A 10 53.54 -3.67 -32.26
CA THR A 10 53.81 -3.48 -30.83
C THR A 10 53.76 -4.78 -30.01
N GLY A 11 53.54 -5.94 -30.65
CA GLY A 11 53.29 -7.21 -29.95
C GLY A 11 52.07 -7.18 -29.02
N LEU A 12 51.23 -6.15 -29.12
CA LEU A 12 50.10 -5.93 -28.22
C LEU A 12 49.01 -6.97 -28.44
N LEU A 13 48.81 -7.40 -29.70
CA LEU A 13 47.79 -8.37 -30.09
C LEU A 13 48.15 -9.83 -29.74
N ASP A 14 49.45 -10.16 -29.62
CA ASP A 14 49.91 -11.51 -29.22
C ASP A 14 49.40 -11.93 -27.84
N ARG A 15 49.12 -10.96 -26.96
CA ARG A 15 48.62 -11.21 -25.60
C ARG A 15 47.22 -11.78 -25.54
N PHE A 16 46.43 -11.67 -26.62
CA PHE A 16 45.01 -12.02 -26.61
C PHE A 16 44.71 -13.45 -27.09
N GLY A 17 45.67 -14.16 -27.71
CA GLY A 17 45.54 -15.57 -28.16
C GLY A 17 44.53 -15.83 -29.29
N SER A 18 43.44 -15.06 -29.34
CA SER A 18 42.44 -14.97 -30.40
C SER A 18 41.69 -13.63 -30.29
N PHE A 19 41.06 -13.20 -31.37
CA PHE A 19 40.08 -12.10 -31.33
C PHE A 19 38.91 -12.43 -32.25
N PHE A 20 37.74 -11.89 -31.94
CA PHE A 20 36.53 -12.04 -32.74
C PHE A 20 35.93 -10.67 -33.03
N PHE A 21 35.24 -10.57 -34.15
CA PHE A 21 34.42 -9.41 -34.47
C PHE A 21 32.98 -9.69 -34.09
N VAL A 22 32.33 -8.73 -33.44
CA VAL A 22 30.87 -8.72 -33.28
C VAL A 22 30.32 -7.73 -34.30
N LEU A 23 29.56 -8.24 -35.26
CA LEU A 23 28.86 -7.43 -36.25
C LEU A 23 27.36 -7.53 -35.96
N GLU A 24 26.72 -6.39 -35.71
CA GLU A 24 25.27 -6.32 -35.49
C GLU A 24 24.57 -5.91 -36.78
N GLY A 25 23.79 -6.82 -37.38
CA GLY A 25 22.90 -6.53 -38.50
C GLY A 25 21.47 -6.28 -38.03
N LYS A 26 21.05 -5.02 -37.92
CA LYS A 26 19.68 -4.68 -37.52
C LYS A 26 18.69 -4.92 -38.67
N GLY A 27 17.50 -5.42 -38.32
CA GLY A 27 16.38 -5.60 -39.28
C GLY A 27 16.39 -6.90 -40.08
N THR A 28 17.38 -7.79 -39.89
CA THR A 28 17.49 -9.08 -40.59
C THR A 28 16.25 -9.95 -40.46
N LYS A 29 15.71 -10.08 -39.25
CA LYS A 29 14.46 -10.84 -38.99
C LYS A 29 13.24 -10.27 -39.74
N LEU A 30 13.15 -8.95 -39.91
CA LEU A 30 12.04 -8.31 -40.63
C LEU A 30 12.17 -8.53 -42.14
N ALA A 31 13.38 -8.46 -42.69
CA ALA A 31 13.65 -8.67 -44.10
C ALA A 31 13.40 -10.12 -44.55
N SER A 32 13.50 -11.09 -43.64
CA SER A 32 13.30 -12.52 -43.93
C SER A 32 12.04 -13.11 -43.31
N GLN A 33 11.05 -12.29 -42.95
CA GLN A 33 9.81 -12.76 -42.33
C GLN A 33 8.84 -13.31 -43.39
N VAL A 34 8.30 -14.51 -43.17
CA VAL A 34 7.29 -15.13 -44.04
C VAL A 34 6.03 -15.47 -43.26
N ASN A 35 4.86 -15.15 -43.83
CA ASN A 35 3.59 -15.63 -43.30
C ASN A 35 3.31 -17.04 -43.83
N LEU A 36 3.61 -18.05 -43.01
CA LEU A 36 3.40 -19.46 -43.38
C LEU A 36 1.95 -19.71 -43.84
N SER A 37 0.93 -19.10 -43.23
CA SER A 37 -0.47 -19.32 -43.64
C SER A 37 -0.88 -18.72 -45.00
N ARG A 38 0.00 -17.94 -45.66
CA ARG A 38 -0.30 -17.25 -46.93
C ARG A 38 0.74 -17.46 -48.03
N SER A 39 1.97 -17.80 -47.67
CA SER A 39 3.08 -17.99 -48.61
C SER A 39 3.65 -19.40 -48.49
N GLN A 40 4.17 -19.92 -49.61
CA GLN A 40 4.98 -21.14 -49.67
C GLN A 40 6.48 -20.84 -49.76
N GLU A 41 6.87 -19.56 -49.69
CA GLU A 41 8.28 -19.17 -49.71
C GLU A 41 9.03 -19.74 -48.50
N ASN A 42 10.26 -20.16 -48.75
CA ASN A 42 11.17 -20.61 -47.70
C ASN A 42 11.84 -19.38 -47.04
N PRO A 43 11.67 -19.17 -45.72
CA PRO A 43 12.29 -18.04 -45.02
C PRO A 43 13.82 -18.01 -45.13
N TRP A 44 14.46 -19.17 -45.22
CA TRP A 44 15.93 -19.28 -45.34
C TRP A 44 16.43 -18.82 -46.72
N GLU A 45 15.72 -19.20 -47.78
CA GLU A 45 16.04 -18.72 -49.12
C GLU A 45 15.81 -17.20 -49.25
N LEU A 46 14.73 -16.69 -48.64
CA LEU A 46 14.46 -15.25 -48.60
C LEU A 46 15.57 -14.49 -47.85
N PHE A 47 16.06 -15.04 -46.73
CA PHE A 47 17.20 -14.50 -46.00
C PHE A 47 18.46 -14.43 -46.89
N GLN A 48 18.80 -15.53 -47.57
CA GLN A 48 19.97 -15.57 -48.47
C GLN A 48 19.84 -14.55 -49.61
N LYS A 49 18.65 -14.40 -50.21
CA LYS A 49 18.37 -13.41 -51.25
C LYS A 49 18.46 -11.97 -50.75
N SER A 50 18.05 -11.74 -49.50
CA SER A 50 18.07 -10.41 -48.87
C SER A 50 19.49 -9.97 -48.50
N TYR A 51 20.40 -10.93 -48.30
CA TYR A 51 21.79 -10.68 -47.89
C TYR A 51 22.80 -11.41 -48.79
N PRO A 52 22.86 -11.08 -50.10
CA PRO A 52 23.73 -11.78 -51.06
C PRO A 52 25.23 -11.58 -50.79
N VAL A 53 25.57 -10.59 -49.96
CA VAL A 53 26.95 -10.33 -49.51
C VAL A 53 27.46 -11.36 -48.50
N LEU A 54 26.57 -12.16 -47.90
CA LEU A 54 26.95 -13.24 -47.00
C LEU A 54 27.23 -14.51 -47.82
N ASP A 55 28.46 -15.02 -47.74
CA ASP A 55 28.81 -16.33 -48.30
C ASP A 55 28.27 -17.45 -47.39
N VAL A 56 26.94 -17.64 -47.43
CA VAL A 56 26.23 -18.62 -46.61
C VAL A 56 26.78 -20.04 -46.82
N PRO A 57 27.07 -20.52 -48.05
CA PRO A 57 27.73 -21.82 -48.23
C PRO A 57 29.04 -21.97 -47.47
N ALA A 58 29.91 -20.95 -47.48
CA ALA A 58 31.14 -20.97 -46.68
C ALA A 58 30.86 -20.95 -45.17
N MET A 59 29.88 -20.17 -44.72
CA MET A 59 29.49 -20.06 -43.31
C MET A 59 28.88 -21.36 -42.75
N LEU A 60 28.25 -22.17 -43.60
CA LEU A 60 27.72 -23.49 -43.25
C LEU A 60 28.80 -24.58 -43.14
N SER A 61 30.06 -24.28 -43.48
CA SER A 61 31.17 -25.22 -43.41
C SER A 61 31.80 -25.26 -42.01
N HIS A 62 31.70 -26.41 -41.33
CA HIS A 62 32.30 -26.62 -40.01
C HIS A 62 33.84 -26.45 -39.99
N THR A 63 34.50 -26.57 -41.15
CA THR A 63 35.95 -26.35 -41.27
C THR A 63 36.34 -24.88 -41.18
N ARG A 64 35.38 -23.96 -41.31
CA ARG A 64 35.56 -22.51 -41.31
C ARG A 64 34.97 -21.82 -40.08
N GLY A 65 34.25 -22.57 -39.24
CA GLY A 65 33.60 -22.08 -38.02
C GLY A 65 32.22 -22.71 -37.82
N GLU A 66 31.53 -22.28 -36.78
CA GLU A 66 30.16 -22.66 -36.50
C GLU A 66 29.22 -21.47 -36.74
N LEU A 67 28.18 -21.67 -37.55
CA LEU A 67 27.11 -20.71 -37.75
C LEU A 67 25.94 -21.04 -36.83
N LEU A 68 25.55 -20.11 -35.97
CA LEU A 68 24.31 -20.17 -35.19
C LEU A 68 23.32 -19.14 -35.73
N VAL A 69 22.06 -19.53 -35.83
CA VAL A 69 20.96 -18.71 -36.37
C VAL A 69 19.82 -18.69 -35.36
N ASP A 70 19.32 -17.49 -35.07
CA ASP A 70 18.14 -17.29 -34.24
C ASP A 70 16.87 -17.29 -35.11
N VAL A 71 16.07 -18.35 -34.99
CA VAL A 71 14.81 -18.55 -35.72
C VAL A 71 13.63 -18.26 -34.79
N GLY A 72 12.68 -17.43 -35.23
CA GLY A 72 11.49 -17.09 -34.45
C GLY A 72 10.19 -17.53 -35.11
N PHE A 73 9.36 -18.28 -34.38
CA PHE A 73 8.00 -18.64 -34.74
C PHE A 73 7.01 -17.74 -34.02
N CYS A 74 6.21 -16.98 -34.78
CA CYS A 74 5.16 -16.12 -34.23
C CYS A 74 3.80 -16.73 -34.52
N PHE A 75 2.98 -16.90 -33.47
CA PHE A 75 1.63 -17.41 -33.58
C PHE A 75 0.64 -16.29 -33.29
N VAL A 76 -0.26 -16.02 -34.24
CA VAL A 76 -1.36 -15.05 -34.13
C VAL A 76 -2.60 -15.66 -34.77
N PRO A 77 -3.75 -15.76 -34.07
CA PRO A 77 -4.93 -16.41 -34.60
C PRO A 77 -5.60 -15.52 -35.63
N ARG A 78 -6.23 -16.13 -36.63
CA ARG A 78 -7.20 -15.44 -37.48
C ARG A 78 -8.56 -15.50 -36.78
N ALA A 79 -8.88 -14.46 -36.01
CA ALA A 79 -10.14 -14.34 -35.30
C ALA A 79 -10.90 -13.08 -35.77
N PRO A 80 -12.24 -13.05 -35.66
CA PRO A 80 -13.04 -11.86 -36.01
C PRO A 80 -12.70 -10.65 -35.12
N ASN A 81 -12.35 -10.91 -33.86
CA ASN A 81 -11.97 -9.90 -32.89
C ASN A 81 -10.45 -9.95 -32.66
N PRO A 82 -9.82 -8.82 -32.30
CA PRO A 82 -8.42 -8.83 -31.86
C PRO A 82 -8.21 -9.75 -30.66
N MET A 83 -7.10 -10.50 -30.66
CA MET A 83 -6.80 -11.52 -29.64
C MET A 83 -5.42 -11.31 -29.01
N VAL A 84 -5.30 -11.68 -27.73
CA VAL A 84 -4.03 -11.82 -27.00
C VAL A 84 -3.76 -13.30 -26.74
N GLY A 85 -2.55 -13.74 -27.06
CA GLY A 85 -2.06 -15.08 -26.77
C GLY A 85 -1.24 -15.14 -25.49
N LEU A 86 -1.47 -16.19 -24.70
CA LEU A 86 -0.76 -16.47 -23.46
C LEU A 86 -0.23 -17.91 -23.49
N TRP A 87 1.09 -18.07 -23.46
CA TRP A 87 1.70 -19.39 -23.30
C TRP A 87 1.28 -20.01 -21.98
N ARG A 88 0.83 -21.25 -22.04
CA ARG A 88 0.60 -22.10 -20.89
C ARG A 88 1.93 -22.66 -20.38
N LEU A 89 2.28 -22.37 -19.13
CA LEU A 89 3.57 -22.75 -18.54
C LEU A 89 3.71 -24.26 -18.37
N ASP A 90 2.63 -24.98 -18.08
CA ASP A 90 2.60 -26.45 -18.03
C ASP A 90 2.91 -27.07 -19.41
N ALA A 91 2.32 -26.52 -20.47
CA ALA A 91 2.59 -26.97 -21.84
C ALA A 91 4.03 -26.66 -22.27
N LEU A 92 4.55 -25.48 -21.93
CA LEU A 92 5.94 -25.13 -22.19
C LEU A 92 6.90 -26.04 -21.42
N GLU A 93 6.70 -26.23 -20.12
CA GLU A 93 7.55 -27.08 -19.29
C GLU A 93 7.60 -28.52 -19.84
N ALA A 94 6.44 -29.09 -20.19
CA ALA A 94 6.37 -30.41 -20.82
C ALA A 94 7.12 -30.46 -22.16
N SER A 95 6.99 -29.41 -22.99
CA SER A 95 7.66 -29.30 -24.29
C SER A 95 9.19 -29.19 -24.14
N TYR A 96 9.67 -28.37 -23.20
CA TYR A 96 11.09 -28.21 -22.89
C TYR A 96 11.68 -29.50 -22.28
N GLY A 97 10.98 -30.13 -21.34
CA GLY A 97 11.39 -31.40 -20.77
C GLY A 97 11.52 -32.49 -21.84
N ARG A 98 10.52 -32.63 -22.72
CA ARG A 98 10.55 -33.59 -23.83
C ARG A 98 11.61 -33.28 -24.88
N GLY A 99 11.95 -32.01 -25.06
CA GLY A 99 13.01 -31.56 -25.96
C GLY A 99 14.44 -31.85 -25.46
N GLY A 100 14.60 -32.21 -24.19
CA GLY A 100 15.92 -32.42 -23.58
C GLY A 100 16.64 -31.12 -23.24
N TYR A 101 15.88 -30.09 -22.88
CA TYR A 101 16.44 -28.83 -22.39
C TYR A 101 16.81 -28.94 -20.92
N SER A 102 17.74 -28.08 -20.49
CA SER A 102 17.97 -27.83 -19.07
C SER A 102 16.70 -27.27 -18.41
N ARG A 103 16.67 -27.23 -17.07
CA ARG A 103 15.55 -26.68 -16.31
C ARG A 103 15.17 -25.25 -16.72
N GLY A 104 16.15 -24.46 -17.18
CA GLY A 104 15.93 -23.11 -17.69
C GLY A 104 15.39 -22.12 -16.64
N THR A 105 14.98 -20.95 -17.13
CA THR A 105 14.30 -19.92 -16.35
C THR A 105 12.86 -19.78 -16.85
N MET A 106 11.92 -19.90 -15.93
CA MET A 106 10.49 -19.68 -16.18
C MET A 106 10.09 -18.29 -15.65
N HIS A 107 9.37 -17.54 -16.47
CA HIS A 107 8.88 -16.21 -16.18
C HIS A 107 7.37 -16.20 -16.20
N THR A 108 6.74 -15.62 -15.18
CA THR A 108 5.29 -15.43 -15.18
C THR A 108 4.92 -14.08 -15.79
N GLY A 109 3.96 -14.08 -16.71
CA GLY A 109 3.40 -12.85 -17.26
C GLY A 109 2.35 -12.28 -16.31
N ASN A 110 2.39 -10.98 -16.01
CA ASN A 110 1.34 -10.34 -15.22
C ASN A 110 1.11 -10.97 -13.83
N THR A 111 2.16 -11.55 -13.24
CA THR A 111 2.10 -12.34 -11.99
C THR A 111 1.15 -13.55 -12.01
N LEU A 112 0.65 -13.97 -13.18
CA LEU A 112 -0.18 -15.16 -13.36
C LEU A 112 0.63 -16.42 -13.06
N ALA A 113 0.03 -17.40 -12.39
CA ALA A 113 0.71 -18.62 -11.98
C ALA A 113 1.03 -19.57 -13.13
N ARG A 114 0.11 -19.63 -14.11
CA ARG A 114 0.11 -20.66 -15.16
C ARG A 114 0.43 -20.12 -16.56
N TYR A 115 0.66 -18.81 -16.69
CA TYR A 115 0.87 -18.17 -17.98
C TYR A 115 2.11 -17.28 -17.96
N GLY A 116 2.89 -17.29 -19.04
CA GLY A 116 4.14 -16.53 -19.07
C GLY A 116 5.08 -16.91 -20.20
N GLY A 117 6.35 -17.12 -19.88
CA GLY A 117 7.38 -17.53 -20.82
C GLY A 117 8.42 -18.44 -20.16
N MET A 118 9.24 -19.08 -20.98
CA MET A 118 10.30 -19.97 -20.53
C MET A 118 11.49 -19.84 -21.46
N GLN A 119 12.70 -19.95 -20.92
CA GLN A 119 13.91 -19.99 -21.71
C GLN A 119 14.89 -20.99 -21.12
N ALA A 120 15.57 -21.75 -21.97
CA ALA A 120 16.52 -22.75 -21.53
C ALA A 120 17.55 -23.07 -22.61
N GLU A 121 18.77 -23.37 -22.16
CA GLU A 121 19.77 -24.00 -22.99
C GLU A 121 19.46 -25.49 -23.13
N MET A 122 19.80 -26.06 -24.27
CA MET A 122 19.71 -27.49 -24.50
C MET A 122 20.84 -28.22 -23.76
N LEU A 123 20.59 -29.42 -23.24
CA LEU A 123 21.65 -30.24 -22.65
C LEU A 123 22.72 -30.57 -23.69
N GLN A 124 24.00 -30.47 -23.33
CA GLN A 124 25.14 -30.60 -24.27
C GLN A 124 25.03 -31.83 -25.19
N ALA A 125 24.81 -33.02 -24.63
CA ALA A 125 24.69 -34.26 -25.40
C ALA A 125 23.53 -34.26 -26.40
N ARG A 126 22.47 -33.48 -26.14
CA ARG A 126 21.33 -33.30 -27.06
C ARG A 126 21.60 -32.18 -28.06
N ALA A 127 22.27 -31.11 -27.64
CA ALA A 127 22.69 -30.01 -28.50
C ALA A 127 23.65 -30.51 -29.59
N GLU A 128 24.61 -31.36 -29.26
CA GLU A 128 25.54 -31.98 -30.22
C GLU A 128 24.84 -32.83 -31.30
N ARG A 129 23.67 -33.42 -30.97
CA ARG A 129 22.91 -34.27 -31.89
C ARG A 129 21.90 -33.52 -32.73
N THR A 130 21.29 -32.48 -32.16
CA THR A 130 20.18 -31.75 -32.79
C THR A 130 20.63 -30.40 -33.37
N HIS A 131 21.83 -29.94 -33.01
CA HIS A 131 22.36 -28.60 -33.24
C HIS A 131 21.45 -27.48 -32.75
N ILE A 132 20.60 -27.73 -31.76
CA ILE A 132 19.81 -26.69 -31.09
C ILE A 132 20.55 -26.33 -29.80
N ALA A 133 20.90 -25.06 -29.65
CA ALA A 133 21.62 -24.57 -28.47
C ALA A 133 20.68 -24.01 -27.40
N PHE A 134 19.62 -23.30 -27.82
CA PHE A 134 18.78 -22.54 -26.91
C PHE A 134 17.36 -22.39 -27.46
N ARG A 135 16.37 -22.26 -26.57
CA ARG A 135 14.98 -21.94 -26.90
C ARG A 135 14.42 -20.91 -25.92
N SER A 136 13.66 -19.93 -26.41
CA SER A 136 12.95 -18.92 -25.62
C SER A 136 11.52 -18.73 -26.13
N SER A 137 10.53 -19.00 -25.28
CA SER A 137 9.12 -18.78 -25.57
C SER A 137 8.58 -17.62 -24.70
N TYR A 138 7.93 -16.63 -25.32
CA TYR A 138 7.37 -15.47 -24.62
C TYR A 138 6.10 -14.91 -25.30
N ASN A 139 5.27 -14.21 -24.52
CA ASN A 139 4.05 -13.57 -25.01
C ASN A 139 4.39 -12.24 -25.69
N LEU A 140 3.62 -11.81 -26.71
CA LEU A 140 3.89 -10.56 -27.45
C LEU A 140 3.05 -9.37 -26.98
N TYR A 141 2.17 -9.51 -25.98
CA TYR A 141 1.35 -8.37 -25.51
C TYR A 141 2.18 -7.22 -24.95
N TYR A 142 3.43 -7.46 -24.52
CA TYR A 142 4.35 -6.39 -24.10
C TYR A 142 4.72 -5.45 -25.25
N GLU A 143 4.53 -5.87 -26.51
CA GLU A 143 4.75 -5.01 -27.69
C GLU A 143 3.84 -3.78 -27.68
N ALA A 144 2.73 -3.80 -26.93
CA ALA A 144 1.89 -2.63 -26.72
C ALA A 144 2.63 -1.47 -26.04
N THR A 145 3.52 -1.76 -25.07
CA THR A 145 4.25 -0.75 -24.30
C THR A 145 5.73 -0.64 -24.68
N ARG A 146 6.17 -1.47 -25.63
CA ARG A 146 7.57 -1.58 -26.04
C ARG A 146 8.07 -0.29 -26.71
N THR A 147 9.17 0.24 -26.19
CA THR A 147 9.91 1.34 -26.81
C THR A 147 10.88 0.84 -27.89
N HIS A 148 11.35 1.75 -28.75
CA HIS A 148 12.28 1.43 -29.83
C HIS A 148 13.60 0.78 -29.37
N ASP A 149 14.05 1.09 -28.15
CA ASP A 149 15.26 0.56 -27.53
C ASP A 149 14.99 -0.64 -26.59
N ASN A 150 13.73 -1.09 -26.51
CA ASN A 150 13.29 -2.22 -25.70
C ASN A 150 13.63 -2.07 -24.20
N ARG A 151 13.81 -0.85 -23.71
CA ARG A 151 14.02 -0.56 -22.29
C ARG A 151 12.67 -0.27 -21.65
N PRO A 152 12.30 -0.97 -20.56
CA PRO A 152 11.11 -0.60 -19.80
C PRO A 152 11.30 0.82 -19.26
N ILE A 153 10.46 1.76 -19.70
CA ILE A 153 10.43 3.12 -19.18
C ILE A 153 9.25 3.18 -18.21
N PHE A 154 9.57 3.09 -16.93
CA PHE A 154 8.63 3.37 -15.86
C PHE A 154 9.36 4.15 -14.76
N ALA A 155 8.64 5.08 -14.13
CA ALA A 155 9.11 5.88 -13.03
C ALA A 155 9.81 5.06 -11.94
N THR A 156 10.77 5.68 -11.26
CA THR A 156 11.53 5.01 -10.20
C THR A 156 10.65 4.78 -8.97
N ASP A 157 11.04 3.84 -8.11
CA ASP A 157 10.32 3.59 -6.86
C ASP A 157 10.27 4.86 -5.98
N GLY A 158 11.30 5.72 -6.06
CA GLY A 158 11.34 7.02 -5.39
C GLY A 158 10.34 8.04 -5.95
N ASP A 159 10.06 7.98 -7.26
CA ASP A 159 9.02 8.82 -7.88
C ASP A 159 7.64 8.38 -7.43
N ALA A 160 7.40 7.06 -7.38
CA ALA A 160 6.18 6.47 -6.84
C ALA A 160 5.99 6.81 -5.35
N TYR A 161 7.07 6.75 -4.56
CA TYR A 161 7.06 7.08 -3.14
C TYR A 161 6.61 8.51 -2.88
N ASN A 162 6.97 9.45 -3.76
CA ASN A 162 6.62 10.86 -3.64
C ASN A 162 5.38 11.27 -4.44
N LEU A 163 4.79 10.37 -5.23
CA LEU A 163 3.75 10.68 -6.23
C LEU A 163 4.17 11.84 -7.16
N ASN A 164 5.42 11.80 -7.62
CA ASN A 164 5.95 12.84 -8.51
C ASN A 164 5.31 12.75 -9.91
N GLU A 165 5.41 13.84 -10.66
CA GLU A 165 4.93 13.95 -12.04
C GLU A 165 5.39 12.81 -12.97
N PRO A 166 6.65 12.30 -12.93
CA PRO A 166 7.03 11.16 -13.76
C PRO A 166 6.19 9.91 -13.50
N TRP A 167 5.84 9.64 -12.24
CA TRP A 167 5.02 8.48 -11.88
C TRP A 167 3.59 8.62 -12.38
N SER A 168 2.94 9.77 -12.15
CA SER A 168 1.58 9.98 -12.65
C SER A 168 1.52 9.98 -14.17
N THR A 169 2.53 10.56 -14.83
CA THR A 169 2.64 10.58 -16.30
C THR A 169 2.76 9.18 -16.88
N ASP A 170 3.67 8.35 -16.35
CA ASP A 170 3.83 6.97 -16.85
C ASP A 170 2.59 6.12 -16.60
N CYS A 171 1.99 6.24 -15.42
CA CYS A 171 0.74 5.56 -15.11
C CYS A 171 -0.41 5.96 -16.06
N ASN A 172 -0.62 7.26 -16.28
CA ASN A 172 -1.67 7.75 -17.18
C ASN A 172 -1.41 7.34 -18.63
N ARG A 173 -0.15 7.39 -19.09
CA ARG A 173 0.24 6.91 -20.43
C ARG A 173 -0.16 5.45 -20.65
N LEU A 174 0.04 4.59 -19.65
CA LEU A 174 -0.35 3.18 -19.73
C LEU A 174 -1.86 3.00 -19.72
N LEU A 175 -2.58 3.75 -18.87
CA LEU A 175 -4.03 3.71 -18.84
C LEU A 175 -4.64 4.14 -20.18
N GLU A 176 -4.13 5.23 -20.76
CA GLU A 176 -4.55 5.71 -22.08
C GLU A 176 -4.30 4.65 -23.16
N LEU A 177 -3.13 4.00 -23.14
CA LEU A 177 -2.82 2.92 -24.07
C LEU A 177 -3.76 1.72 -23.92
N TYR A 178 -3.98 1.25 -22.68
CA TYR A 178 -4.80 0.08 -22.38
C TYR A 178 -6.29 0.30 -22.59
N LYS A 179 -6.77 1.52 -22.36
CA LYS A 179 -8.18 1.91 -22.62
C LYS A 179 -8.38 2.36 -24.09
N GLY A 180 -7.31 2.72 -24.78
CA GLY A 180 -7.33 3.27 -26.14
C GLY A 180 -6.92 2.27 -27.21
N SER A 181 -5.68 2.38 -27.70
CA SER A 181 -5.26 1.71 -28.94
C SER A 181 -4.89 0.23 -28.78
N ALA A 182 -4.46 -0.22 -27.60
CA ALA A 182 -4.03 -1.60 -27.41
C ALA A 182 -5.16 -2.65 -27.62
N PRO A 183 -6.39 -2.46 -27.11
CA PRO A 183 -7.52 -3.36 -27.39
C PRO A 183 -7.82 -3.60 -28.88
N SER A 184 -7.44 -2.67 -29.75
CA SER A 184 -7.73 -2.71 -31.19
C SER A 184 -6.79 -3.63 -31.97
N ASN A 185 -5.71 -4.13 -31.35
CA ASN A 185 -4.67 -4.93 -32.01
C ASN A 185 -4.61 -6.36 -31.46
N SER A 186 -4.17 -7.30 -32.30
CA SER A 186 -3.87 -8.67 -31.87
C SER A 186 -2.42 -8.80 -31.46
N TYR A 187 -2.18 -9.47 -30.33
CA TYR A 187 -0.85 -9.76 -29.81
C TYR A 187 -0.68 -11.25 -29.68
N GLY A 188 0.23 -11.80 -30.47
CA GLY A 188 0.49 -13.23 -30.49
C GLY A 188 1.36 -13.73 -29.34
N VAL A 189 1.98 -14.87 -29.60
CA VAL A 189 3.08 -15.40 -28.82
C VAL A 189 4.24 -15.73 -29.75
N ARG A 190 5.46 -15.75 -29.22
CA ARG A 190 6.67 -16.11 -29.96
C ARG A 190 7.42 -17.25 -29.29
N ASP A 191 7.98 -18.12 -30.13
CA ASP A 191 8.90 -19.19 -29.74
C ASP A 191 10.16 -19.07 -30.60
N GLU A 192 11.29 -18.79 -29.97
CA GLU A 192 12.58 -18.55 -30.63
C GLU A 192 13.57 -19.67 -30.32
N TYR A 193 14.32 -20.09 -31.33
CA TYR A 193 15.35 -21.12 -31.23
C TYR A 193 16.68 -20.60 -31.74
N ARG A 194 17.76 -20.90 -31.04
CA ARG A 194 19.13 -20.75 -31.55
C ARG A 194 19.61 -22.09 -32.06
N ILE A 195 19.84 -22.19 -33.37
CA ILE A 195 20.15 -23.46 -34.03
C ILE A 195 21.35 -23.34 -34.96
N GLY A 196 22.05 -24.44 -35.18
CA GLY A 196 23.16 -24.53 -36.13
C GLY A 196 22.68 -24.34 -37.56
N GLY A 197 23.46 -23.62 -38.37
CA GLY A 197 23.07 -23.20 -39.72
C GLY A 197 22.64 -24.35 -40.64
N ARG A 198 23.27 -25.53 -40.53
CA ARG A 198 22.91 -26.72 -41.33
C ARG A 198 21.52 -27.27 -40.99
N VAL A 199 21.09 -27.12 -39.73
CA VAL A 199 19.77 -27.58 -39.28
C VAL A 199 18.69 -26.56 -39.63
N VAL A 200 19.02 -25.28 -39.83
CA VAL A 200 18.05 -24.26 -40.26
C VAL A 200 17.38 -24.68 -41.57
N GLU A 201 18.16 -25.12 -42.56
CA GLU A 201 17.63 -25.51 -43.87
C GLU A 201 16.62 -26.65 -43.74
N GLN A 202 16.95 -27.68 -42.95
CA GLN A 202 16.05 -28.80 -42.69
C GLN A 202 14.83 -28.39 -41.84
N LEU A 203 14.99 -27.50 -40.86
CA LEU A 203 13.90 -27.01 -40.04
C LEU A 203 12.88 -26.25 -40.91
N MET A 204 13.35 -25.41 -41.83
CA MET A 204 12.50 -24.54 -42.65
C MET A 204 11.65 -25.32 -43.65
N THR A 205 12.10 -26.47 -44.14
CA THR A 205 11.27 -27.31 -45.02
C THR A 205 10.07 -27.93 -44.30
N SER A 206 10.22 -28.23 -43.00
CA SER A 206 9.18 -28.90 -42.19
C SER A 206 8.45 -27.96 -41.22
N CYS A 207 8.82 -26.67 -41.20
CA CYS A 207 8.42 -25.73 -40.17
C CYS A 207 6.90 -25.54 -40.04
N ARG A 208 6.19 -25.57 -41.16
CA ARG A 208 4.72 -25.46 -41.22
C ARG A 208 4.04 -26.61 -40.51
N GLU A 209 4.45 -27.84 -40.80
CA GLU A 209 3.86 -29.05 -40.23
C GLU A 209 4.12 -29.12 -38.72
N MET A 210 5.35 -28.81 -38.30
CA MET A 210 5.71 -28.74 -36.88
C MET A 210 4.91 -27.67 -36.14
N ALA A 211 4.78 -26.46 -36.72
CA ALA A 211 3.99 -25.38 -36.13
C ALA A 211 2.51 -25.76 -35.97
N ASN A 212 1.92 -26.39 -36.99
CA ASN A 212 0.53 -26.85 -36.94
C ASN A 212 0.33 -27.94 -35.87
N THR A 213 1.23 -28.93 -35.83
CA THR A 213 1.19 -30.01 -34.84
C THR A 213 1.29 -29.46 -33.41
N PHE A 214 2.16 -28.47 -33.19
CA PHE A 214 2.31 -27.83 -31.90
C PHE A 214 1.04 -27.05 -31.50
N ILE A 215 0.41 -26.32 -32.42
CA ILE A 215 -0.85 -25.61 -32.13
C ILE A 215 -1.99 -26.57 -31.78
N LEU A 216 -2.05 -27.75 -32.41
CA LEU A 216 -3.07 -28.77 -32.12
C LEU A 216 -2.99 -29.30 -30.68
N SER A 217 -1.83 -29.22 -30.02
CA SER A 217 -1.71 -29.58 -28.60
C SER A 217 -2.24 -28.51 -27.63
N GLN A 218 -2.87 -27.45 -28.15
CA GLN A 218 -3.44 -26.33 -27.39
C GLN A 218 -2.48 -25.69 -26.36
N PRO A 219 -1.24 -25.31 -26.74
CA PRO A 219 -0.26 -24.75 -25.81
C PRO A 219 -0.51 -23.28 -25.46
N ILE A 220 -1.47 -22.63 -26.14
CA ILE A 220 -1.74 -21.19 -26.02
C ILE A 220 -3.19 -21.00 -25.58
N LEU A 221 -3.38 -20.19 -24.53
CA LEU A 221 -4.69 -19.62 -24.22
C LEU A 221 -4.87 -18.35 -25.07
N TRP A 222 -5.99 -18.29 -25.80
CA TRP A 222 -6.40 -17.10 -26.54
C TRP A 222 -7.51 -16.38 -25.78
N VAL A 223 -7.32 -15.09 -25.50
CA VAL A 223 -8.33 -14.20 -24.93
C VAL A 223 -8.54 -13.02 -25.87
N THR A 224 -9.70 -12.39 -25.85
CA THR A 224 -9.91 -11.15 -26.64
C THR A 224 -9.00 -10.05 -26.11
N SER A 225 -8.40 -9.25 -26.99
CA SER A 225 -7.54 -8.13 -26.60
C SER A 225 -8.27 -7.14 -25.69
N ASP A 226 -9.54 -6.86 -25.98
CA ASP A 226 -10.39 -6.03 -25.14
C ASP A 226 -10.48 -6.52 -23.68
N LEU A 227 -10.79 -7.81 -23.46
CA LEU A 227 -10.81 -8.40 -22.12
C LEU A 227 -9.45 -8.29 -21.42
N TRP A 228 -8.37 -8.60 -22.12
CA TRP A 228 -7.02 -8.58 -21.56
C TRP A 228 -6.62 -7.18 -21.12
N PHE A 229 -6.71 -6.18 -22.00
CA PHE A 229 -6.28 -4.82 -21.69
C PHE A 229 -7.22 -4.10 -20.73
N ARG A 230 -8.54 -4.41 -20.73
CA ARG A 230 -9.46 -3.94 -19.68
C ARG A 230 -9.09 -4.49 -18.31
N TRP A 231 -8.65 -5.75 -18.24
CA TRP A 231 -8.15 -6.33 -16.99
C TRP A 231 -6.85 -5.66 -16.53
N LEU A 232 -5.90 -5.42 -17.45
CA LEU A 232 -4.67 -4.69 -17.14
C LEU A 232 -4.93 -3.26 -16.66
N SER A 233 -5.86 -2.53 -17.32
CA SER A 233 -6.18 -1.16 -16.93
C SER A 233 -6.81 -1.10 -15.54
N ARG A 234 -7.77 -1.99 -15.23
CA ARG A 234 -8.38 -2.07 -13.89
C ARG A 234 -7.33 -2.38 -12.83
N ARG A 235 -6.44 -3.33 -13.10
CA ARG A 235 -5.37 -3.67 -12.17
C ARG A 235 -4.43 -2.49 -11.93
N LEU A 236 -4.05 -1.75 -12.97
CA LEU A 236 -3.21 -0.58 -12.84
C LEU A 236 -3.91 0.53 -12.04
N ASP A 237 -5.19 0.81 -12.36
CA ASP A 237 -6.03 1.79 -11.63
C ASP A 237 -6.08 1.46 -10.12
N GLU A 238 -6.33 0.20 -9.76
CA GLU A 238 -6.38 -0.23 -8.34
C GLU A 238 -5.02 -0.09 -7.63
N LEU A 239 -3.91 -0.49 -8.28
CA LEU A 239 -2.58 -0.35 -7.69
C LEU A 239 -2.20 1.12 -7.49
N MET A 240 -2.60 1.99 -8.42
CA MET A 240 -2.43 3.45 -8.28
C MET A 240 -3.27 3.99 -7.13
N ALA A 241 -4.54 3.58 -7.02
CA ALA A 241 -5.44 4.02 -5.95
C ALA A 241 -4.86 3.65 -4.57
N VAL A 242 -4.35 2.43 -4.42
CA VAL A 242 -3.66 1.99 -3.20
C VAL A 242 -2.43 2.86 -2.92
N GLN A 243 -1.54 3.07 -3.90
CA GLN A 243 -0.34 3.91 -3.72
C GLN A 243 -0.72 5.34 -3.29
N MET A 244 -1.73 5.94 -3.94
CA MET A 244 -2.21 7.29 -3.61
C MET A 244 -2.84 7.37 -2.21
N SER A 245 -3.55 6.32 -1.79
CA SER A 245 -4.13 6.24 -0.45
C SER A 245 -3.05 6.12 0.61
N LEU A 246 -2.08 5.21 0.42
CA LEU A 246 -0.98 5.00 1.37
C LEU A 246 -0.01 6.20 1.43
N TYR A 247 0.11 6.97 0.35
CA TYR A 247 0.87 8.22 0.37
C TYR A 247 0.31 9.24 1.37
N ARG A 248 -1.02 9.27 1.57
CA ARG A 248 -1.69 10.20 2.50
C ARG A 248 -1.45 9.80 3.95
N THR A 249 -1.45 8.50 4.23
CA THR A 249 -1.34 7.96 5.59
C THR A 249 0.09 7.70 6.03
N ARG A 250 1.01 7.48 5.07
CA ARG A 250 2.44 7.23 5.29
C ARG A 250 2.70 6.18 6.38
N PRO A 251 2.32 4.91 6.18
CA PRO A 251 2.66 3.83 7.10
C PRO A 251 4.17 3.76 7.35
N THR A 252 4.56 3.16 8.48
CA THR A 252 5.96 3.11 8.93
C THR A 252 6.88 2.35 7.97
N ASN A 253 6.32 1.42 7.19
CA ASN A 253 6.97 0.64 6.14
C ASN A 253 6.55 1.07 4.72
N TYR A 254 6.10 2.32 4.54
CA TYR A 254 5.58 2.82 3.27
C TYR A 254 6.55 2.67 2.10
N GLY A 255 7.87 2.76 2.32
CA GLY A 255 8.90 2.52 1.33
C GLY A 255 8.93 1.07 0.85
N HIS A 256 8.82 0.10 1.76
CA HIS A 256 8.66 -1.31 1.38
C HIS A 256 7.39 -1.54 0.55
N ILE A 257 6.25 -1.01 1.02
CA ILE A 257 4.97 -1.18 0.32
C ILE A 257 5.04 -0.53 -1.07
N THR A 258 5.62 0.66 -1.18
CA THR A 258 5.83 1.35 -2.46
C THR A 258 6.66 0.50 -3.42
N GLY A 259 7.74 -0.11 -2.93
CA GLY A 259 8.57 -1.01 -3.74
C GLY A 259 7.77 -2.22 -4.25
N VAL A 260 6.94 -2.83 -3.40
CA VAL A 260 6.05 -3.94 -3.77
C VAL A 260 5.01 -3.50 -4.80
N LEU A 261 4.30 -2.39 -4.56
CA LEU A 261 3.28 -1.87 -5.48
C LEU A 261 3.89 -1.51 -6.83
N THR A 262 5.04 -0.85 -6.83
CA THR A 262 5.75 -0.50 -8.07
C THR A 262 6.22 -1.75 -8.82
N HIS A 263 6.67 -2.79 -8.12
CA HIS A 263 6.97 -4.08 -8.74
C HIS A 263 5.73 -4.70 -9.39
N LEU A 264 4.56 -4.66 -8.71
CA LEU A 264 3.31 -5.17 -9.27
C LEU A 264 2.84 -4.36 -10.48
N ILE A 265 3.01 -3.04 -10.47
CA ILE A 265 2.71 -2.16 -11.61
C ILE A 265 3.62 -2.49 -12.79
N ARG A 266 4.93 -2.57 -12.58
CA ARG A 266 5.88 -2.96 -13.66
C ARG A 266 5.59 -4.36 -14.20
N SER A 267 5.14 -5.25 -13.33
CA SER A 267 4.71 -6.61 -13.70
C SER A 267 3.50 -6.65 -14.63
N VAL A 268 2.73 -5.55 -14.73
CA VAL A 268 1.60 -5.42 -15.67
C VAL A 268 2.10 -5.48 -17.12
N GLU A 269 3.21 -4.81 -17.39
CA GLU A 269 3.79 -4.68 -18.73
C GLU A 269 4.74 -5.82 -19.07
N THR A 270 5.69 -6.08 -18.17
CA THR A 270 6.87 -6.92 -18.42
C THR A 270 7.22 -7.70 -17.18
N THR A 271 8.04 -8.75 -17.29
CA THR A 271 8.61 -9.38 -16.10
C THR A 271 9.80 -8.53 -15.63
N PRO A 272 9.76 -7.91 -14.43
CA PRO A 272 10.87 -7.07 -13.97
C PRO A 272 12.14 -7.90 -13.82
N ILE A 273 13.19 -7.56 -14.57
CA ILE A 273 14.44 -8.33 -14.62
C ILE A 273 15.30 -8.09 -13.37
N ILE A 274 15.32 -6.85 -12.88
CA ILE A 274 16.07 -6.45 -11.70
C ILE A 274 15.06 -6.05 -10.63
N VAL A 275 14.96 -6.86 -9.59
CA VAL A 275 14.11 -6.58 -8.43
C VAL A 275 15.01 -6.15 -7.28
N PRO A 276 14.78 -4.96 -6.67
CA PRO A 276 15.57 -4.50 -5.54
C PRO A 276 15.52 -5.50 -4.38
N GLY A 277 16.62 -5.63 -3.63
CA GLY A 277 16.74 -6.63 -2.56
C GLY A 277 15.66 -6.51 -1.48
N HIS A 278 15.25 -5.30 -1.12
CA HIS A 278 14.17 -5.07 -0.15
C HIS A 278 12.81 -5.53 -0.70
N VAL A 279 12.54 -5.33 -2.00
CA VAL A 279 11.33 -5.82 -2.66
C VAL A 279 11.33 -7.34 -2.73
N LEU A 280 12.46 -7.97 -3.05
CA LEU A 280 12.58 -9.44 -3.05
C LEU A 280 12.26 -10.04 -1.67
N ARG A 281 12.75 -9.42 -0.60
CA ARG A 281 12.46 -9.83 0.78
C ARG A 281 10.97 -9.70 1.09
N SER A 282 10.39 -8.52 0.84
CA SER A 282 8.95 -8.28 1.04
C SER A 282 8.07 -9.24 0.22
N LEU A 283 8.43 -9.57 -1.03
CA LEU A 283 7.71 -10.58 -1.81
C LEU A 283 7.84 -12.00 -1.24
N GLY A 284 8.98 -12.29 -0.59
CA GLY A 284 9.21 -13.53 0.15
C GLY A 284 8.31 -13.64 1.38
N ASP A 285 8.26 -12.57 2.18
CA ASP A 285 7.44 -12.52 3.40
C ASP A 285 5.94 -12.57 3.08
N LEU A 286 5.53 -11.91 1.99
CA LEU A 286 4.19 -12.01 1.41
C LEU A 286 3.90 -13.37 0.76
N GLN A 287 4.80 -14.34 0.87
CA GLN A 287 4.65 -15.70 0.33
C GLN A 287 4.18 -15.71 -1.13
N MET A 288 4.78 -14.85 -1.97
CA MET A 288 4.31 -14.60 -3.33
C MET A 288 4.13 -15.89 -4.13
N ARG A 289 5.04 -16.86 -3.97
CA ARG A 289 4.96 -18.15 -4.68
C ARG A 289 3.74 -18.98 -4.26
N GLN A 290 3.50 -19.08 -2.96
CA GLN A 290 2.37 -19.81 -2.38
C GLN A 290 1.05 -19.14 -2.78
N ASN A 291 0.96 -17.82 -2.62
CA ASN A 291 -0.23 -17.06 -3.00
C ASN A 291 -0.55 -17.17 -4.47
N ARG A 292 0.46 -17.00 -5.33
CA ARG A 292 0.31 -17.20 -6.77
C ARG A 292 -0.15 -18.61 -7.10
N SER A 293 0.44 -19.63 -6.49
CA SER A 293 0.04 -21.02 -6.73
C SER A 293 -1.40 -21.30 -6.29
N ARG A 294 -1.83 -20.74 -5.15
CA ARG A 294 -3.16 -20.95 -4.56
C ARG A 294 -4.25 -20.21 -5.31
N PHE A 295 -4.04 -18.94 -5.62
CA PHE A 295 -5.05 -18.05 -6.21
C PHE A 295 -4.93 -17.90 -7.73
N GLY A 296 -3.94 -18.54 -8.35
CA GLY A 296 -3.70 -18.45 -9.79
C GLY A 296 -2.98 -17.18 -10.23
N MET A 297 -2.78 -16.20 -9.34
CA MET A 297 -1.96 -15.01 -9.54
C MET A 297 -1.56 -14.36 -8.21
N MET A 298 -0.56 -13.47 -8.23
CA MET A 298 -0.18 -12.71 -7.04
C MET A 298 -1.24 -11.66 -6.69
N PHE A 299 -1.71 -11.70 -5.45
CA PHE A 299 -2.58 -10.71 -4.84
C PHE A 299 -2.02 -10.29 -3.48
N LEU A 300 -2.22 -9.03 -3.11
CA LEU A 300 -1.94 -8.53 -1.77
C LEU A 300 -3.12 -8.87 -0.84
N HIS A 301 -3.34 -10.16 -0.60
CA HIS A 301 -4.49 -10.68 0.15
C HIS A 301 -4.60 -10.15 1.59
N ASN A 302 -3.49 -9.74 2.20
CA ASN A 302 -3.45 -9.16 3.54
C ASN A 302 -3.28 -7.63 3.54
N LEU A 303 -3.48 -6.98 2.38
CA LEU A 303 -3.48 -5.52 2.31
C LEU A 303 -4.69 -4.98 3.05
N ASN A 304 -4.44 -4.37 4.21
CA ASN A 304 -5.46 -3.69 4.98
C ASN A 304 -5.49 -2.20 4.61
N MET A 305 -6.48 -1.82 3.80
CA MET A 305 -6.73 -0.41 3.47
C MET A 305 -7.66 0.29 4.48
N THR A 306 -8.28 -0.46 5.40
CA THR A 306 -9.14 0.07 6.46
C THR A 306 -8.33 0.66 7.62
N SER A 307 -7.12 0.14 7.83
CA SER A 307 -6.12 0.69 8.76
C SER A 307 -4.80 0.85 8.01
N PRO A 308 -4.66 1.89 7.17
CA PRO A 308 -3.51 2.08 6.30
C PRO A 308 -2.16 2.13 7.02
N GLU A 309 -2.14 2.50 8.30
CA GLU A 309 -0.96 2.45 9.18
C GLU A 309 -0.49 1.03 9.49
N LEU A 310 -1.35 0.03 9.26
CA LEU A 310 -1.08 -1.41 9.32
C LEU A 310 -1.15 -2.04 7.92
N ALA A 311 -1.00 -1.24 6.86
CA ALA A 311 -1.03 -1.75 5.49
C ALA A 311 0.11 -2.75 5.30
N LEU A 312 -0.24 -4.02 5.10
CA LEU A 312 0.71 -5.15 4.95
C LEU A 312 1.69 -5.28 6.14
N MET A 313 1.19 -5.82 7.26
CA MET A 313 2.05 -6.16 8.41
C MET A 313 2.90 -7.42 8.22
N ASP A 314 2.69 -8.17 7.13
CA ASP A 314 3.47 -9.39 6.87
C ASP A 314 4.88 -9.09 6.35
N ILE A 315 5.20 -7.83 6.05
CA ILE A 315 6.54 -7.38 5.64
C ILE A 315 7.16 -6.56 6.77
N GLU A 316 8.46 -6.25 6.67
CA GLU A 316 9.17 -5.42 7.65
C GLU A 316 8.37 -4.15 8.06
N ASP A 317 8.26 -3.92 9.38
CA ASP A 317 7.38 -2.90 9.98
C ASP A 317 7.86 -1.45 9.76
N PHE A 318 9.13 -1.24 9.40
CA PHE A 318 9.75 0.09 9.30
C PHE A 318 10.68 0.22 8.11
N ASP A 319 10.61 1.36 7.42
CA ASP A 319 11.59 1.73 6.41
C ASP A 319 12.95 1.99 7.05
N SER A 320 13.93 1.13 6.76
CA SER A 320 15.33 1.37 7.12
C SER A 320 15.95 2.50 6.29
N GLN A 321 17.04 3.08 6.80
CA GLN A 321 17.79 4.12 6.08
C GLN A 321 18.31 3.61 4.72
N ASP A 322 18.63 2.33 4.63
CA ASP A 322 19.08 1.69 3.38
C ASP A 322 17.96 1.66 2.34
N ILE A 323 16.71 1.51 2.77
CA ILE A 323 15.54 1.52 1.86
C ILE A 323 15.26 2.94 1.39
N LEU A 324 15.26 3.91 2.30
CA LEU A 324 15.13 5.32 1.91
C LEU A 324 16.26 5.73 0.95
N ALA A 325 17.49 5.25 1.18
CA ALA A 325 18.62 5.44 0.27
C ALA A 325 18.41 4.74 -1.09
N ALA A 326 17.90 3.51 -1.10
CA ALA A 326 17.57 2.78 -2.34
C ALA A 326 16.47 3.50 -3.15
N LEU A 327 15.51 4.12 -2.47
CA LEU A 327 14.48 4.98 -3.05
C LEU A 327 15.00 6.40 -3.39
N LYS A 328 16.29 6.67 -3.18
CA LYS A 328 16.95 7.98 -3.35
C LYS A 328 16.29 9.11 -2.55
N ILE A 329 15.64 8.78 -1.44
CA ILE A 329 15.00 9.73 -0.53
C ILE A 329 16.05 10.27 0.46
N ARG A 330 16.43 11.53 0.28
CA ARG A 330 17.31 12.24 1.23
C ARG A 330 16.50 12.79 2.41
N LYS A 331 15.97 11.92 3.26
CA LYS A 331 15.53 12.30 4.62
C LYS A 331 16.62 11.95 5.62
N LYS A 332 16.87 12.83 6.60
CA LYS A 332 17.66 12.47 7.80
C LYS A 332 16.81 11.48 8.59
N PHE A 333 17.20 10.22 8.60
CA PHE A 333 16.66 9.23 9.52
C PHE A 333 17.15 9.55 10.92
N ASN A 334 16.23 9.99 11.77
CA ASN A 334 16.41 9.89 13.21
C ASN A 334 15.99 8.46 13.58
N PRO A 335 16.89 7.59 14.04
CA PRO A 335 16.51 6.29 14.56
C PRO A 335 15.65 6.54 15.80
N CYS A 336 14.32 6.48 15.65
CA CYS A 336 13.44 6.56 16.79
C CYS A 336 13.48 5.19 17.47
N THR A 337 14.15 5.16 18.62
CA THR A 337 14.17 4.08 19.58
C THR A 337 12.75 3.66 19.96
N ASN A 338 12.48 2.35 19.85
CA ASN A 338 11.33 1.59 20.36
C ASN A 338 9.91 2.06 19.95
N PRO A 339 9.08 1.15 19.39
CA PRO A 339 7.72 1.43 18.92
C PRO A 339 6.72 1.50 20.07
N ALA A 340 6.95 2.46 20.96
CA ALA A 340 5.96 2.97 21.89
C ALA A 340 5.98 4.49 21.74
N ASN A 341 5.01 5.03 21.00
CA ASN A 341 4.78 6.45 20.70
C ASN A 341 5.34 6.93 19.35
N SER A 342 4.53 6.81 18.31
CA SER A 342 4.23 7.93 17.40
C SER A 342 3.05 7.58 16.51
N GLY A 343 1.83 7.70 17.07
CA GLY A 343 0.74 8.25 16.27
C GLY A 343 1.07 9.69 15.88
N PRO A 344 0.28 10.31 14.99
CA PRO A 344 0.59 11.61 14.40
C PRO A 344 0.82 12.61 15.52
N LEU A 345 1.54 13.70 15.24
CA LEU A 345 1.55 14.93 16.02
C LEU A 345 0.44 14.93 17.09
N ILE A 346 0.80 14.43 18.29
CA ILE A 346 -0.11 14.17 19.41
C ILE A 346 -1.35 13.32 19.02
N ALA A 347 -1.24 11.99 19.02
CA ALA A 347 -2.36 11.05 18.82
C ALA A 347 -3.60 11.30 19.71
N TYR A 348 -3.42 12.10 20.77
CA TYR A 348 -4.45 12.51 21.71
C TYR A 348 -4.19 13.96 22.18
N PRO A 349 -4.70 15.00 21.50
CA PRO A 349 -4.39 16.42 21.76
C PRO A 349 -4.64 16.84 23.20
N LEU A 350 -5.68 16.28 23.81
CA LEU A 350 -6.03 16.49 25.22
C LEU A 350 -5.48 15.40 26.17
N GLY A 351 -4.61 14.52 25.67
CA GLY A 351 -4.19 13.28 26.34
C GLY A 351 -5.14 12.11 26.05
N LYS A 352 -4.69 10.87 26.31
CA LYS A 352 -5.45 9.64 25.99
C LYS A 352 -6.82 9.56 26.66
N TYR A 353 -6.93 10.13 27.85
CA TYR A 353 -8.11 10.09 28.70
C TYR A 353 -8.41 11.48 29.29
N PRO A 354 -8.83 12.46 28.48
CA PRO A 354 -9.13 13.79 28.98
C PRO A 354 -10.41 13.78 29.84
N THR A 355 -10.61 14.82 30.64
CA THR A 355 -11.89 15.02 31.33
C THR A 355 -12.97 15.41 30.32
N TRP A 356 -14.23 15.10 30.64
CA TRP A 356 -15.35 15.45 29.75
C TRP A 356 -15.43 16.97 29.48
N ASN A 357 -15.19 17.78 30.51
CA ASN A 357 -15.17 19.24 30.37
C ASN A 357 -14.07 19.74 29.40
N ALA A 358 -12.91 19.06 29.36
CA ALA A 358 -11.85 19.39 28.40
C ALA A 358 -12.28 19.05 26.96
N VAL A 359 -12.97 17.93 26.75
CA VAL A 359 -13.53 17.55 25.44
C VAL A 359 -14.58 18.55 24.98
N GLN A 360 -15.51 18.94 25.86
CA GLN A 360 -16.54 19.95 25.54
C GLN A 360 -15.91 21.31 25.18
N THR A 361 -14.91 21.73 25.94
CA THR A 361 -14.16 22.97 25.66
C THR A 361 -13.46 22.90 24.31
N ALA A 362 -12.77 21.79 24.01
CA ALA A 362 -12.06 21.62 22.74
C ALA A 362 -12.99 21.49 21.54
N VAL A 363 -14.14 20.81 21.64
CA VAL A 363 -15.12 20.76 20.53
C VAL A 363 -15.69 22.16 20.24
N ARG A 364 -15.89 22.99 21.27
CA ARG A 364 -16.38 24.35 21.11
C ARG A 364 -15.31 25.31 20.57
N ASP A 365 -14.10 25.24 21.10
CA ASP A 365 -13.08 26.29 20.92
C ASP A 365 -11.97 25.87 19.91
N GLU A 366 -11.70 24.57 19.76
CA GLU A 366 -10.61 24.00 18.94
C GLU A 366 -11.04 22.73 18.17
N LEU A 367 -12.19 22.78 17.51
CA LEU A 367 -12.84 21.64 16.86
C LEU A 367 -11.91 20.80 15.96
N TRP A 368 -11.13 21.47 15.11
CA TRP A 368 -10.22 20.84 14.15
C TRP A 368 -9.03 20.13 14.81
N ASN A 369 -8.72 20.48 16.05
CA ASN A 369 -7.64 19.87 16.80
C ASN A 369 -8.06 18.58 17.50
N ILE A 370 -9.36 18.32 17.69
CA ILE A 370 -9.84 17.16 18.47
C ILE A 370 -10.57 16.11 17.63
N ILE A 371 -11.11 16.49 16.46
CA ILE A 371 -11.80 15.56 15.56
C ILE A 371 -10.88 15.21 14.39
N ARG A 372 -10.73 13.91 14.09
CA ARG A 372 -9.95 13.44 12.95
C ARG A 372 -10.48 14.02 11.64
N GLN A 373 -9.63 14.19 10.65
CA GLN A 373 -10.07 14.57 9.30
C GLN A 373 -11.10 13.55 8.78
N TYR A 374 -12.12 14.03 8.06
CA TYR A 374 -13.10 13.13 7.46
C TYR A 374 -12.42 12.23 6.43
N ASP A 375 -12.60 10.93 6.58
CA ASP A 375 -12.18 9.92 5.62
C ASP A 375 -13.37 9.02 5.38
N MET A 376 -13.76 8.86 4.12
CA MET A 376 -14.91 8.05 3.73
C MET A 376 -14.39 6.64 3.46
N TRP A 377 -14.94 5.66 4.18
CA TRP A 377 -14.66 4.25 3.95
C TRP A 377 -15.76 3.63 3.10
N TYR A 378 -15.39 2.75 2.16
CA TYR A 378 -16.38 1.98 1.42
C TYR A 378 -17.13 1.07 2.38
N LEU A 379 -18.43 1.29 2.52
CA LEU A 379 -19.33 0.43 3.26
C LEU A 379 -20.11 -0.42 2.23
N PRO A 380 -19.97 -1.76 2.23
CA PRO A 380 -20.71 -2.64 1.31
C PRO A 380 -22.16 -2.82 1.80
N LEU A 381 -22.95 -1.74 1.73
CA LEU A 381 -24.32 -1.71 2.25
C LEU A 381 -25.34 -2.09 1.18
N LEU A 382 -26.53 -2.47 1.62
CA LEU A 382 -27.71 -2.70 0.80
C LEU A 382 -28.07 -1.43 0.01
N ILE A 383 -28.48 -1.62 -1.24
CA ILE A 383 -28.87 -0.50 -2.12
C ILE A 383 -30.03 0.33 -1.54
N ILE A 384 -30.91 -0.30 -0.77
CA ILE A 384 -32.03 0.37 -0.08
C ILE A 384 -31.49 1.38 0.94
N VAL A 385 -30.44 1.01 1.69
CA VAL A 385 -29.75 1.87 2.66
C VAL A 385 -29.08 3.05 1.98
N HIS A 386 -28.44 2.83 0.83
CA HIS A 386 -27.84 3.89 0.02
C HIS A 386 -28.88 4.94 -0.37
N CYS A 387 -29.99 4.51 -0.98
CA CYS A 387 -31.05 5.39 -1.44
C CYS A 387 -31.77 6.10 -0.28
N ALA A 388 -31.97 5.40 0.83
CA ALA A 388 -32.61 5.94 2.03
C ALA A 388 -31.78 7.07 2.65
N PHE A 389 -30.49 6.84 2.89
CA PHE A 389 -29.61 7.84 3.50
C PHE A 389 -29.34 9.04 2.57
N GLN A 390 -29.24 8.80 1.27
CA GLN A 390 -29.13 9.87 0.28
C GLN A 390 -30.39 10.77 0.28
N SER A 391 -31.59 10.17 0.21
CA SER A 391 -32.86 10.91 0.21
C SER A 391 -33.08 11.66 1.53
N PHE A 392 -32.72 11.03 2.65
CA PHE A 392 -32.67 11.67 3.96
C PHE A 392 -31.78 12.90 3.91
N THR A 393 -30.52 12.74 3.53
CA THR A 393 -29.55 13.84 3.58
C THR A 393 -30.01 15.04 2.75
N ALA A 394 -30.46 14.82 1.51
CA ALA A 394 -31.01 15.87 0.65
C ALA A 394 -32.13 16.66 1.35
N GLN A 395 -33.16 15.95 1.80
CA GLN A 395 -34.34 16.59 2.39
C GLN A 395 -34.07 17.23 3.75
N MET A 396 -33.06 16.75 4.48
CA MET A 396 -32.63 17.38 5.72
C MET A 396 -31.99 18.74 5.49
N TRP A 397 -31.20 18.87 4.42
CA TRP A 397 -30.56 20.12 4.04
C TRP A 397 -31.57 21.09 3.38
N ASP A 398 -32.50 20.60 2.57
CA ASP A 398 -33.64 21.37 2.02
C ASP A 398 -34.50 22.07 3.11
N MET A 399 -34.59 21.49 4.31
CA MET A 399 -35.33 22.11 5.42
C MET A 399 -34.67 23.36 5.99
N LEU A 400 -33.37 23.53 5.78
CA LEU A 400 -32.63 24.63 6.37
C LEU A 400 -32.95 25.91 5.58
N ASN A 401 -33.38 26.96 6.28
CA ASN A 401 -33.71 28.22 5.64
C ASN A 401 -32.48 28.81 4.93
N GLU A 402 -32.68 29.33 3.71
CA GLU A 402 -31.63 29.89 2.87
C GLU A 402 -30.74 30.93 3.55
N ILE A 403 -31.29 31.68 4.53
CA ILE A 403 -30.53 32.68 5.31
C ILE A 403 -29.33 32.09 6.06
N TYR A 404 -29.33 30.78 6.33
CA TYR A 404 -28.25 30.10 7.04
C TYR A 404 -27.15 29.61 6.12
N PHE A 405 -27.38 29.53 4.81
CA PHE A 405 -26.37 29.09 3.86
C PHE A 405 -25.31 30.17 3.57
N THR A 406 -24.08 29.73 3.35
CA THR A 406 -23.03 30.58 2.80
C THR A 406 -23.25 30.80 1.30
N SER A 407 -22.36 31.54 0.64
CA SER A 407 -22.37 31.67 -0.82
C SER A 407 -22.15 30.36 -1.58
N ARG A 408 -21.69 29.29 -0.91
CA ARG A 408 -21.55 27.96 -1.51
C ARG A 408 -22.88 27.22 -1.59
N GLY A 409 -23.89 27.62 -0.82
CA GLY A 409 -25.21 26.99 -0.83
C GLY A 409 -25.23 25.60 -0.19
N GLU A 410 -26.22 24.81 -0.59
CA GLU A 410 -26.43 23.44 -0.14
C GLU A 410 -25.39 22.46 -0.72
N PRO A 411 -24.93 21.46 0.06
CA PRO A 411 -24.06 20.42 -0.48
C PRO A 411 -24.76 19.53 -1.52
N GLU A 412 -24.03 19.14 -2.56
CA GLU A 412 -24.51 18.14 -3.52
C GLU A 412 -24.61 16.74 -2.89
N VAL A 413 -25.67 15.99 -3.23
CA VAL A 413 -26.03 14.71 -2.60
C VAL A 413 -26.47 13.66 -3.63
N ASN A 414 -25.80 13.59 -4.77
CA ASN A 414 -26.16 12.68 -5.88
C ASN A 414 -25.69 11.23 -5.67
N THR A 415 -24.75 11.01 -4.76
CA THR A 415 -24.23 9.69 -4.40
C THR A 415 -24.22 9.49 -2.89
N LEU A 416 -24.14 8.23 -2.42
CA LEU A 416 -23.99 7.93 -0.99
C LEU A 416 -22.74 8.61 -0.40
N GLU A 417 -21.62 8.60 -1.14
CA GLU A 417 -20.39 9.28 -0.72
C GLU A 417 -20.63 10.77 -0.49
N GLN A 418 -21.29 11.43 -1.44
CA GLN A 418 -21.63 12.84 -1.33
C GLN A 418 -22.57 13.11 -0.15
N ALA A 419 -23.59 12.27 0.06
CA ALA A 419 -24.51 12.35 1.19
C ALA A 419 -23.79 12.19 2.54
N MET A 420 -22.88 11.21 2.67
CA MET A 420 -22.10 11.05 3.90
C MET A 420 -21.12 12.21 4.13
N LYS A 421 -20.49 12.70 3.06
CA LYS A 421 -19.58 13.85 3.09
C LYS A 421 -20.29 15.14 3.45
N ALA A 422 -21.56 15.31 3.11
CA ALA A 422 -22.38 16.45 3.52
C ALA A 422 -22.38 16.63 5.06
N TRP A 423 -22.26 15.53 5.81
CA TRP A 423 -22.18 15.49 7.26
C TRP A 423 -20.73 15.49 7.83
N SER A 424 -19.76 15.94 7.03
CA SER A 424 -18.39 16.23 7.51
C SER A 424 -18.28 17.63 8.08
N LEU A 425 -17.33 17.83 9.02
CA LEU A 425 -17.09 19.15 9.62
C LEU A 425 -16.77 20.21 8.56
N GLY A 426 -15.95 19.84 7.57
CA GLY A 426 -15.56 20.72 6.47
C GLY A 426 -16.76 21.19 5.65
N THR A 427 -17.65 20.25 5.27
CA THR A 427 -18.81 20.59 4.44
C THR A 427 -19.83 21.41 5.20
N VAL A 428 -20.10 21.08 6.47
CA VAL A 428 -21.00 21.87 7.33
C VAL A 428 -20.46 23.28 7.57
N PHE A 429 -19.16 23.41 7.85
CA PHE A 429 -18.50 24.71 8.04
C PHE A 429 -18.53 25.56 6.77
N ASP A 430 -18.31 24.95 5.61
CA ASP A 430 -18.33 25.65 4.33
C ASP A 430 -19.76 26.04 3.88
N SER A 431 -20.78 25.28 4.30
CA SER A 431 -22.16 25.45 3.84
C SER A 431 -23.01 26.32 4.76
N ILE A 432 -22.74 26.35 6.09
CA ILE A 432 -23.56 27.10 7.06
C ILE A 432 -22.80 28.29 7.65
N THR A 433 -23.41 29.48 7.59
CA THR A 433 -22.81 30.77 7.99
C THR A 433 -22.42 30.87 9.47
N LYS A 434 -23.26 30.34 10.37
CA LYS A 434 -23.04 30.40 11.81
C LYS A 434 -23.38 29.06 12.44
N VAL A 435 -22.35 28.34 12.89
CA VAL A 435 -22.47 27.02 13.52
C VAL A 435 -21.95 27.07 14.95
N SER A 436 -22.66 26.44 15.88
CA SER A 436 -22.19 26.12 17.23
C SER A 436 -22.07 24.61 17.38
N TRP A 437 -20.92 24.14 17.87
CA TRP A 437 -20.58 22.73 17.96
C TRP A 437 -20.76 22.20 19.38
N ASP A 438 -21.48 21.09 19.51
CA ASP A 438 -21.76 20.43 20.77
C ASP A 438 -21.18 19.00 20.78
N ALA A 439 -20.41 18.66 21.81
CA ALA A 439 -19.88 17.32 21.98
C ALA A 439 -20.92 16.41 22.64
N ILE A 440 -21.12 15.18 22.14
CA ILE A 440 -21.97 14.19 22.83
C ILE A 440 -21.16 13.17 23.65
N ASN A 441 -21.75 12.67 24.73
CA ASN A 441 -21.06 11.82 25.71
C ASN A 441 -21.29 10.30 25.56
N THR A 442 -21.87 9.84 24.45
CA THR A 442 -22.25 8.44 24.23
C THR A 442 -21.84 7.90 22.86
N GLY A 443 -21.39 6.64 22.82
CA GLY A 443 -21.12 5.91 21.58
C GLY A 443 -19.84 5.07 21.60
N CYS A 444 -18.84 5.43 22.41
CA CYS A 444 -17.52 4.77 22.34
C CYS A 444 -16.91 4.34 23.69
N TRP A 445 -17.37 4.87 24.84
CA TRP A 445 -16.68 4.68 26.12
C TRP A 445 -17.62 4.21 27.23
N LYS A 446 -17.22 3.16 27.96
CA LYS A 446 -18.09 2.41 28.89
C LYS A 446 -18.36 3.12 30.24
N ASN A 447 -17.56 4.10 30.64
CA ASN A 447 -17.59 4.69 32.00
C ASN A 447 -17.65 6.23 32.02
N ILE A 448 -18.75 6.82 31.56
CA ILE A 448 -18.98 8.27 31.68
C ILE A 448 -20.00 8.53 32.80
N ARG A 449 -19.67 9.47 33.71
CA ARG A 449 -20.59 9.96 34.75
C ARG A 449 -21.45 11.09 34.19
N GLY A 450 -22.76 11.03 34.44
CA GLY A 450 -23.74 12.03 34.01
C GLY A 450 -24.88 11.43 33.17
N PRO A 451 -25.91 12.22 32.82
CA PRO A 451 -26.97 11.79 31.91
C PRO A 451 -26.37 11.37 30.56
N LYS A 452 -26.65 10.14 30.13
CA LYS A 452 -26.20 9.60 28.84
C LYS A 452 -27.08 10.13 27.73
N GLU A 453 -26.46 10.72 26.71
CA GLU A 453 -27.13 11.08 25.47
C GLU A 453 -27.36 9.84 24.58
N VAL A 454 -27.99 10.03 23.41
CA VAL A 454 -28.18 8.95 22.45
C VAL A 454 -26.97 8.87 21.53
N SER A 455 -26.44 7.66 21.29
CA SER A 455 -25.28 7.44 20.42
C SER A 455 -25.61 7.78 18.96
N PHE A 456 -24.60 8.01 18.12
CA PHE A 456 -24.84 8.23 16.69
C PHE A 456 -25.53 7.03 16.03
N LYS A 457 -25.11 5.78 16.36
CA LYS A 457 -25.78 4.57 15.87
C LYS A 457 -27.27 4.56 16.21
N ASP A 458 -27.60 4.83 17.46
CA ASP A 458 -28.99 4.76 17.95
C ASP A 458 -29.84 5.97 17.48
N ARG A 459 -29.20 7.04 16.98
CA ARG A 459 -29.90 8.20 16.42
C ARG A 459 -30.58 7.90 15.09
N VAL A 460 -30.27 6.77 14.44
CA VAL A 460 -31.04 6.29 13.27
C VAL A 460 -32.53 6.32 13.58
N LYS A 461 -32.96 5.84 14.76
CA LYS A 461 -34.38 5.79 15.16
C LYS A 461 -35.05 7.16 15.28
N MET A 462 -34.27 8.24 15.37
CA MET A 462 -34.80 9.61 15.38
C MET A 462 -35.12 10.13 13.98
N TYR A 463 -34.46 9.59 12.96
CA TYR A 463 -34.60 10.03 11.57
C TYR A 463 -35.30 8.98 10.71
N PHE A 464 -35.25 7.73 11.11
CA PHE A 464 -35.91 6.56 10.53
C PHE A 464 -36.62 5.82 11.67
N PRO A 465 -37.78 6.28 12.14
CA PRO A 465 -38.49 5.60 13.22
C PRO A 465 -38.96 4.20 12.76
N GLU A 466 -39.01 3.25 13.69
CA GLU A 466 -39.49 1.88 13.43
C GLU A 466 -41.01 1.81 13.23
N SER A 467 -41.75 2.76 13.81
CA SER A 467 -43.21 2.83 13.71
C SER A 467 -43.67 4.04 12.90
N GLN A 468 -44.63 3.80 11.99
CA GLN A 468 -45.30 4.84 11.22
C GLN A 468 -46.03 5.85 12.09
N GLU A 469 -46.56 5.41 13.22
CA GLU A 469 -47.26 6.25 14.19
C GLU A 469 -46.30 7.28 14.83
N ILE A 470 -45.01 6.95 14.95
CA ILE A 470 -44.01 7.88 15.51
C ILE A 470 -43.73 9.02 14.53
N ALA A 471 -43.56 8.74 13.24
CA ALA A 471 -43.37 9.82 12.26
C ALA A 471 -44.64 10.62 12.04
N SER A 472 -45.82 9.98 12.05
CA SER A 472 -47.08 10.69 11.87
C SER A 472 -47.37 11.65 13.02
N ASN A 473 -46.95 11.32 14.25
CA ASN A 473 -47.15 12.14 15.43
C ASN A 473 -46.01 13.15 15.69
N SER A 474 -44.90 13.09 14.94
CA SER A 474 -43.80 14.06 15.04
C SER A 474 -44.03 15.23 14.10
N ALA A 475 -44.24 16.44 14.61
CA ALA A 475 -44.39 17.65 13.79
C ALA A 475 -43.23 17.87 12.80
N THR A 476 -42.03 17.40 13.14
CA THR A 476 -40.83 17.53 12.31
C THR A 476 -40.76 16.49 11.19
N LEU A 477 -41.13 15.23 11.48
CA LEU A 477 -41.05 14.14 10.51
C LEU A 477 -42.33 13.98 9.68
N HIS A 478 -43.44 14.52 10.15
CA HIS A 478 -44.76 14.43 9.53
C HIS A 478 -44.76 14.84 8.05
N PRO A 479 -44.08 15.93 7.62
CA PRO A 479 -44.03 16.30 6.19
C PRO A 479 -43.37 15.23 5.31
N PHE A 480 -42.31 14.57 5.80
CA PHE A 480 -41.57 13.56 5.05
C PHE A 480 -42.29 12.21 4.97
N TYR A 481 -43.18 11.96 5.92
CA TYR A 481 -44.07 10.80 5.89
C TYR A 481 -45.26 11.01 4.95
N LEU A 482 -45.92 12.17 5.03
CA LEU A 482 -47.14 12.45 4.27
C LEU A 482 -46.88 12.65 2.76
N LEU A 483 -45.79 13.32 2.41
CA LEU A 483 -45.47 13.57 1.00
C LEU A 483 -44.98 12.29 0.35
N ARG A 484 -45.57 11.90 -0.78
CA ARG A 484 -45.14 10.72 -1.58
C ARG A 484 -43.66 10.80 -1.99
N THR A 485 -43.13 12.01 -2.12
CA THR A 485 -41.72 12.31 -2.43
C THR A 485 -40.83 12.41 -1.20
N GLY A 486 -41.41 12.39 0.01
CA GLY A 486 -40.68 12.44 1.26
C GLY A 486 -39.83 11.19 1.48
N TYR A 487 -38.65 11.37 2.08
CA TYR A 487 -37.69 10.28 2.24
C TYR A 487 -38.23 9.15 3.12
N LEU A 488 -39.04 9.47 4.14
CA LEU A 488 -39.69 8.48 5.00
C LEU A 488 -40.77 7.69 4.27
N SER A 489 -41.62 8.36 3.48
CA SER A 489 -42.62 7.70 2.65
C SER A 489 -41.98 6.70 1.68
N ARG A 490 -40.86 7.11 1.04
CA ARG A 490 -40.07 6.25 0.17
C ARG A 490 -39.42 5.10 0.93
N PHE A 491 -38.74 5.39 2.03
CA PHE A 491 -38.06 4.39 2.86
C PHE A 491 -39.03 3.29 3.31
N TRP A 492 -40.20 3.64 3.86
CA TRP A 492 -41.17 2.63 4.32
C TRP A 492 -41.81 1.84 3.20
N ARG A 493 -41.98 2.41 2.01
CA ARG A 493 -42.40 1.65 0.84
C ARG A 493 -41.31 0.65 0.43
N ASP A 494 -40.06 1.07 0.44
CA ASP A 494 -38.93 0.25 -0.02
C ASP A 494 -38.61 -0.91 0.97
N ILE A 495 -38.99 -0.80 2.26
CA ILE A 495 -38.83 -1.88 3.26
C ILE A 495 -40.13 -2.66 3.59
N ALA A 496 -41.27 -2.31 2.97
CA ALA A 496 -42.58 -2.88 3.32
C ALA A 496 -42.66 -4.40 3.08
N GLU A 497 -42.00 -4.88 2.02
CA GLU A 497 -42.02 -6.28 1.59
C GLU A 497 -40.90 -7.12 2.24
N LEU A 498 -39.96 -6.48 2.94
CA LEU A 498 -38.87 -7.16 3.65
C LEU A 498 -39.38 -7.87 4.90
N ASP A 499 -38.75 -8.99 5.25
CA ASP A 499 -39.00 -9.67 6.51
C ASP A 499 -38.33 -8.96 7.71
N GLU A 500 -38.57 -9.44 8.93
CA GLU A 500 -38.06 -8.79 10.14
C GLU A 500 -36.52 -8.86 10.26
N GLU A 501 -35.87 -9.90 9.72
CA GLU A 501 -34.42 -10.05 9.73
C GLU A 501 -33.79 -9.07 8.73
N GLU A 502 -34.31 -9.02 7.50
CA GLU A 502 -33.89 -8.08 6.46
C GLU A 502 -34.12 -6.62 6.86
N ARG A 503 -35.22 -6.31 7.56
CA ARG A 503 -35.47 -4.97 8.11
C ARG A 503 -34.44 -4.61 9.17
N GLN A 504 -34.11 -5.56 10.04
CA GLN A 504 -33.10 -5.33 11.07
C GLN A 504 -31.71 -5.07 10.45
N ASP A 505 -31.35 -5.80 9.40
CA ASP A 505 -30.11 -5.56 8.63
C ASP A 505 -30.08 -4.14 8.04
N VAL A 506 -31.19 -3.67 7.45
CA VAL A 506 -31.30 -2.28 6.94
C VAL A 506 -31.08 -1.25 8.06
N TYR A 507 -31.66 -1.46 9.25
CA TYR A 507 -31.48 -0.56 10.39
C TYR A 507 -30.05 -0.61 10.95
N ASP A 508 -29.43 -1.78 10.99
CA ASP A 508 -28.05 -1.95 11.46
C ASP A 508 -27.06 -1.26 10.51
N GLU A 509 -27.26 -1.41 9.21
CA GLU A 509 -26.46 -0.76 8.16
C GLU A 509 -26.64 0.77 8.13
N LEU A 510 -27.86 1.27 8.30
CA LEU A 510 -28.09 2.71 8.55
C LEU A 510 -27.34 3.17 9.81
N GLY A 511 -27.30 2.32 10.85
CA GLY A 511 -26.52 2.54 12.06
C GLY A 511 -25.02 2.71 11.79
N GLU A 512 -24.47 1.89 10.90
CA GLU A 512 -23.06 1.98 10.49
C GLU A 512 -22.76 3.25 9.70
N ILE A 513 -23.69 3.72 8.84
CA ILE A 513 -23.56 5.04 8.21
C ILE A 513 -23.51 6.14 9.28
N PHE A 514 -24.44 6.11 10.23
CA PHE A 514 -24.52 7.12 11.29
C PHE A 514 -23.27 7.09 12.19
N LEU A 515 -22.68 5.92 12.44
CA LEU A 515 -21.38 5.81 13.12
C LEU A 515 -20.21 6.40 12.34
N SER A 516 -20.32 6.45 11.01
CA SER A 516 -19.24 6.86 10.10
C SER A 516 -19.24 8.36 9.75
N ILE A 517 -20.35 9.07 9.96
CA ILE A 517 -20.44 10.52 9.74
C ILE A 517 -19.94 11.32 10.95
N GLN A 518 -19.38 12.51 10.72
CA GLN A 518 -18.72 13.29 11.78
C GLN A 518 -19.67 14.11 12.63
N CYS A 519 -20.81 14.53 12.08
CA CYS A 519 -21.71 15.44 12.77
C CYS A 519 -23.14 15.35 12.25
N LEU A 520 -24.08 15.83 13.05
CA LEU A 520 -25.51 15.91 12.71
C LEU A 520 -26.13 17.15 13.37
N PRO A 521 -27.31 17.61 12.93
CA PRO A 521 -28.04 18.64 13.63
C PRO A 521 -28.39 18.20 15.06
N ALA A 522 -28.41 19.14 15.99
CA ALA A 522 -28.76 18.87 17.38
C ALA A 522 -30.28 18.67 17.56
N THR A 523 -30.83 17.56 17.04
CA THR A 523 -32.27 17.26 17.08
C THR A 523 -32.78 17.17 18.52
N ARG A 524 -33.90 17.86 18.80
CA ARG A 524 -34.53 17.83 20.14
C ARG A 524 -35.13 16.45 20.40
N ILE A 525 -34.90 15.91 21.59
CA ILE A 525 -35.57 14.68 22.04
C ILE A 525 -36.72 15.08 22.97
N SER A 526 -37.94 14.68 22.65
CA SER A 526 -39.04 14.68 23.62
C SER A 526 -39.19 13.26 24.17
N ARG A 527 -39.18 13.11 25.49
CA ARG A 527 -39.48 11.83 26.16
C ARG A 527 -40.91 11.90 26.68
N ASN A 528 -41.82 11.18 26.04
CA ASN A 528 -43.11 10.80 26.61
C ASN A 528 -43.11 9.26 26.74
N ASP A 529 -43.46 8.74 27.91
CA ASP A 529 -43.66 7.31 28.19
C ASP A 529 -42.57 6.35 27.70
N GLY A 530 -41.30 6.77 27.79
CA GLY A 530 -40.14 5.93 27.42
C GLY A 530 -39.85 5.86 25.92
N ALA A 531 -40.70 6.42 25.05
CA ALA A 531 -40.45 6.56 23.63
C ALA A 531 -39.66 7.85 23.32
N ILE A 532 -38.66 7.73 22.43
CA ILE A 532 -37.89 8.87 21.90
C ILE A 532 -38.70 9.47 20.76
N LEU A 533 -39.40 10.57 21.01
CA LEU A 533 -40.07 11.32 19.94
C LEU A 533 -39.09 12.36 19.37
N PRO A 534 -38.84 12.35 18.05
CA PRO A 534 -38.01 13.35 17.40
C PRO A 534 -38.74 14.70 17.38
N GLY A 535 -38.15 15.70 18.05
CA GLY A 535 -38.58 17.10 18.01
C GLY A 535 -37.92 17.86 16.86
N ASN A 536 -37.79 19.20 16.97
CA ASN A 536 -37.19 20.00 15.89
C ASN A 536 -35.75 19.54 15.57
N THR A 537 -35.48 19.27 14.29
CA THR A 537 -34.17 18.82 13.82
C THR A 537 -33.12 19.92 13.89
N TRP A 538 -33.39 21.06 13.26
CA TRP A 538 -32.49 22.20 13.26
C TRP A 538 -32.78 23.06 14.49
N GLN A 539 -31.83 23.12 15.43
CA GLN A 539 -31.89 24.00 16.59
C GLN A 539 -30.97 25.20 16.40
N THR A 540 -31.42 26.37 16.85
CA THR A 540 -30.61 27.59 16.89
C THR A 540 -30.28 27.99 18.32
N MET A 541 -29.05 28.42 18.58
CA MET A 541 -28.65 29.06 19.83
C MET A 541 -27.91 30.36 19.52
N ASN A 542 -28.37 31.48 20.05
CA ASN A 542 -27.79 32.81 19.81
C ASN A 542 -27.61 33.17 18.32
N GLY A 543 -28.52 32.70 17.46
CA GLY A 543 -28.45 32.91 16.02
C GLY A 543 -27.52 31.97 15.25
N SER A 544 -26.86 31.02 15.92
CA SER A 544 -26.06 29.96 15.30
C SER A 544 -26.81 28.63 15.27
N ILE A 545 -26.64 27.84 14.22
CA ILE A 545 -27.17 26.48 14.10
C ILE A 545 -26.36 25.53 14.98
N ARG A 546 -27.05 24.75 15.81
CA ARG A 546 -26.43 23.76 16.70
C ARG A 546 -26.17 22.45 15.96
N ILE A 547 -24.92 22.03 15.96
CA ILE A 547 -24.46 20.78 15.36
C ILE A 547 -23.77 19.94 16.43
N ILE A 548 -24.19 18.68 16.57
CA ILE A 548 -23.54 17.71 17.45
C ILE A 548 -22.45 16.96 16.70
N THR A 549 -21.36 16.61 17.38
CA THR A 549 -20.23 15.89 16.78
C THR A 549 -20.13 14.44 17.28
N ASN A 550 -19.67 13.56 16.40
CA ASN A 550 -19.62 12.12 16.63
C ASN A 550 -18.35 11.72 17.42
N PRO A 551 -18.48 11.15 18.62
CA PRO A 551 -17.36 10.73 19.45
C PRO A 551 -16.46 9.67 18.80
N ALA A 552 -16.98 8.90 17.84
CA ALA A 552 -16.20 7.92 17.08
C ALA A 552 -15.06 8.57 16.27
N HIS A 553 -15.16 9.87 16.02
CA HIS A 553 -14.13 10.64 15.31
C HIS A 553 -13.24 11.46 16.24
N TYR A 554 -13.43 11.41 17.56
CA TYR A 554 -12.56 12.14 18.49
C TYR A 554 -11.21 11.44 18.61
N MET A 555 -10.15 12.22 18.58
CA MET A 555 -8.78 11.76 18.81
C MET A 555 -8.53 11.55 20.32
N ILE A 556 -9.32 10.69 20.97
CA ILE A 556 -9.24 10.31 22.41
C ILE A 556 -9.51 8.79 22.58
N LYS A 557 -8.89 8.13 23.57
CA LYS A 557 -9.17 6.70 23.86
C LYS A 557 -10.36 6.50 24.78
N GLY A 558 -10.68 7.50 25.59
CA GLY A 558 -11.77 7.45 26.57
C GLY A 558 -11.83 8.72 27.40
N ILE A 559 -12.75 8.79 28.35
CA ILE A 559 -12.85 9.90 29.29
C ILE A 559 -12.18 9.50 30.60
N GLY A 560 -11.27 10.34 31.10
CA GLY A 560 -10.55 10.13 32.35
C GLY A 560 -11.35 10.58 33.59
N GLU A 561 -10.97 10.06 34.76
CA GLU A 561 -11.54 10.48 36.04
C GLU A 561 -11.11 11.92 36.37
N GLU A 562 -12.06 12.75 36.83
CA GLU A 562 -11.75 14.04 37.45
C GLU A 562 -11.02 13.81 38.77
N ARG A 563 -9.70 13.60 38.72
CA ARG A 563 -8.86 13.74 39.89
C ARG A 563 -8.58 15.23 40.07
N ASN A 564 -9.24 15.81 41.08
CA ASN A 564 -9.03 17.14 41.65
C ASN A 564 -7.85 17.90 41.02
N ALA A 565 -8.20 18.92 40.24
CA ALA A 565 -7.30 19.92 39.70
C ALA A 565 -6.35 20.42 40.80
N HIS A 566 -5.09 19.99 40.76
CA HIS A 566 -3.90 20.71 41.26
C HIS A 566 -2.64 19.86 41.07
N ARG A 567 -2.20 19.76 39.81
CA ARG A 567 -0.76 19.65 39.51
C ARG A 567 -0.51 20.17 38.11
N VAL A 568 -0.38 21.49 38.01
CA VAL A 568 0.15 22.20 36.84
C VAL A 568 1.53 21.63 36.55
N GLN A 569 1.62 20.76 35.55
CA GLN A 569 2.88 20.31 34.99
C GLN A 569 3.38 21.44 34.09
N ARG A 570 4.43 22.11 34.56
CA ARG A 570 5.07 23.29 33.96
C ARG A 570 5.19 23.17 32.44
N SER A 571 4.50 24.05 31.72
CA SER A 571 4.83 24.39 30.34
C SER A 571 6.22 25.05 30.30
N SER A 572 7.12 24.53 29.48
CA SER A 572 8.32 25.23 29.03
C SER A 572 7.90 26.50 28.27
N ARG A 573 8.25 27.67 28.80
CA ARG A 573 8.01 28.97 28.16
C ARG A 573 8.81 29.09 26.85
N ALA A 574 8.14 29.65 25.84
CA ALA A 574 8.71 30.11 24.59
C ALA A 574 9.87 31.10 24.82
N VAL A 575 10.86 31.02 23.93
CA VAL A 575 11.91 32.03 23.74
C VAL A 575 11.24 33.25 23.10
N VAL A 576 11.22 34.38 23.81
CA VAL A 576 11.01 35.71 23.24
C VAL A 576 12.08 36.63 23.83
N LEU A 577 12.81 37.28 22.93
CA LEU A 577 13.86 38.28 23.16
C LEU A 577 13.25 39.68 23.40
N GLU A 578 14.05 40.56 24.02
CA GLU A 578 13.97 42.04 23.95
C GLU A 578 12.98 42.85 24.83
N SER A 579 13.01 42.65 26.16
CA SER A 579 12.66 43.75 27.10
C SER A 579 13.59 43.83 28.32
N ALA A 580 13.99 42.68 28.87
CA ALA A 580 14.87 42.60 30.04
C ALA A 580 16.37 42.94 29.76
N ALA A 581 16.78 43.04 28.49
CA ALA A 581 18.12 43.50 28.11
C ALA A 581 18.18 45.04 27.98
N LEU A 582 17.07 45.67 27.61
CA LEU A 582 16.92 47.13 27.49
C LEU A 582 16.77 47.79 28.87
N GLU A 583 16.02 47.16 29.79
CA GLU A 583 15.92 47.57 31.20
C GLU A 583 17.28 47.53 31.93
N ARG A 584 18.10 46.48 31.68
CA ARG A 584 19.44 46.36 32.28
C ARG A 584 20.48 47.34 31.70
N GLN A 585 20.21 47.93 30.55
CA GLN A 585 21.07 48.95 29.94
C GLN A 585 20.69 50.37 30.41
N LEU A 586 19.40 50.59 30.72
CA LEU A 586 18.88 51.83 31.31
C LEU A 586 19.16 51.94 32.82
N GLU A 587 19.12 50.84 33.58
CA GLU A 587 19.48 50.83 35.02
C GLU A 587 20.99 51.00 35.27
N ARG A 588 21.85 50.79 34.28
CA ARG A 588 23.30 51.00 34.40
C ARG A 588 23.74 52.46 34.25
N GLN A 589 22.83 53.35 33.84
CA GLN A 589 23.11 54.79 33.68
C GLN A 589 22.51 55.67 34.79
N ALA A 590 21.81 55.10 35.78
CA ALA A 590 21.27 55.86 36.89
C ALA A 590 21.63 55.21 38.24
N VAL A 591 22.55 55.87 38.97
CA VAL A 591 22.68 55.98 40.44
C VAL A 591 24.13 55.78 40.95
N PRO A 592 24.63 56.65 41.86
CA PRO A 592 26.06 56.81 42.15
C PRO A 592 26.67 55.80 43.13
N GLN A 593 27.99 55.79 43.07
CA GLN A 593 28.97 54.97 43.76
C GLN A 593 29.02 55.23 45.29
N LYS A 594 28.15 54.60 46.10
CA LYS A 594 28.42 54.51 47.57
C LYS A 594 27.99 53.26 48.34
N ASP A 595 27.33 52.26 47.74
CA ASP A 595 26.86 51.08 48.51
C ASP A 595 27.29 49.69 47.98
N ARG A 596 28.38 49.59 47.22
CA ARG A 596 28.92 48.30 46.75
C ARG A 596 29.54 47.40 47.85
N GLY A 597 29.74 47.90 49.07
CA GLY A 597 30.41 47.16 50.15
C GLY A 597 29.53 46.20 50.97
N ARG A 598 28.21 46.38 50.97
CA ARG A 598 27.29 45.58 51.83
C ARG A 598 26.74 44.31 51.17
N MET A 599 26.68 44.24 49.83
CA MET A 599 26.13 43.07 49.14
C MET A 599 27.11 41.89 48.98
N ILE A 600 28.43 42.12 49.06
CA ILE A 600 29.44 41.05 48.92
C ILE A 600 29.56 40.18 50.19
N LYS A 601 29.27 40.73 51.38
CA LYS A 601 29.30 39.96 52.65
C LYS A 601 28.10 39.01 52.83
N ALA A 602 26.95 39.25 52.19
CA ALA A 602 25.77 38.38 52.27
C ALA A 602 25.85 37.15 51.34
N ALA A 603 26.65 37.22 50.27
CA ALA A 603 26.82 36.13 49.30
C ALA A 603 27.83 35.04 49.74
N ILE A 604 28.74 35.35 50.68
CA ILE A 604 29.75 34.39 51.18
C ILE A 604 29.20 33.54 52.34
N GLY A 605 28.30 34.09 53.18
CA GLY A 605 27.69 33.37 54.31
C GLY A 605 26.70 32.26 53.93
N SER A 606 26.09 32.33 52.75
CA SER A 606 25.05 31.39 52.29
C SER A 606 25.59 30.16 51.53
N LYS A 607 26.88 30.15 51.14
CA LYS A 607 27.56 28.97 50.55
C LYS A 607 27.97 27.94 51.61
N SER A 608 28.48 28.39 52.77
CA SER A 608 28.94 27.54 53.88
C SER A 608 27.83 26.68 54.51
N THR A 609 26.59 27.19 54.58
CA THR A 609 25.45 26.46 55.15
C THR A 609 24.87 25.40 54.21
N ARG A 610 25.10 25.53 52.90
CA ARG A 610 24.57 24.64 51.86
C ARG A 610 25.47 23.42 51.62
N GLU A 611 26.79 23.58 51.81
CA GLU A 611 27.77 22.49 51.77
C GLU A 611 27.66 21.57 53.01
N LYS A 612 27.50 22.12 54.22
CA LYS A 612 27.26 21.31 55.45
C LYS A 612 26.00 20.44 55.37
N LYS A 613 24.92 20.92 54.73
CA LYS A 613 23.67 20.13 54.52
C LYS A 613 23.78 19.06 53.42
N MET A 614 24.76 19.16 52.51
CA MET A 614 25.02 18.10 51.52
C MET A 614 25.87 16.96 52.11
N GLU A 615 26.84 17.27 52.98
CA GLU A 615 27.68 16.29 53.69
C GLU A 615 26.82 15.37 54.60
N GLU A 616 25.88 15.95 55.36
CA GLU A 616 24.94 15.21 56.23
C GLU A 616 23.97 14.31 55.45
N ARG A 617 23.63 14.68 54.20
CA ARG A 617 22.76 13.88 53.33
C ARG A 617 23.50 12.71 52.66
N ARG A 618 24.80 12.83 52.41
CA ARG A 618 25.64 11.74 51.90
C ARG A 618 25.95 10.69 52.98
N SER A 619 26.10 11.06 54.26
CA SER A 619 26.38 10.10 55.34
C SER A 619 25.17 9.26 55.81
N LYS A 620 23.93 9.70 55.54
CA LYS A 620 22.71 8.91 55.83
C LYS A 620 22.37 7.88 54.76
N LYS A 621 22.88 8.04 53.53
CA LYS A 621 22.61 7.12 52.40
C LYS A 621 23.55 5.90 52.38
N SER A 622 24.70 5.96 53.08
CA SER A 622 25.65 4.84 53.25
C SER A 622 25.34 3.93 54.45
N LYS A 623 24.39 4.29 55.33
CA LYS A 623 24.03 3.53 56.54
C LYS A 623 22.80 2.61 56.41
N ASN A 624 22.19 2.51 55.22
CA ASN A 624 21.00 1.68 54.98
C ASN A 624 21.15 0.71 53.78
N MET A 625 22.38 0.33 53.41
CA MET A 625 22.59 -0.83 52.55
C MET A 625 22.71 -2.10 53.40
N ARG A 626 21.69 -2.96 53.33
CA ARG A 626 21.78 -4.35 53.81
C ARG A 626 22.82 -5.10 52.98
N ALA A 627 23.73 -5.78 53.65
CA ALA A 627 24.68 -6.72 53.05
C ALA A 627 23.96 -7.99 52.56
N PRO A 628 24.43 -8.64 51.48
CA PRO A 628 23.92 -9.94 51.03
C PRO A 628 24.27 -11.08 52.03
N PRO A 629 23.56 -12.22 52.02
CA PRO A 629 23.78 -13.29 52.99
C PRO A 629 25.15 -13.96 52.80
N GLY A 630 25.90 -14.09 53.90
CA GLY A 630 27.19 -14.77 53.95
C GLY A 630 27.08 -16.30 53.93
N ALA A 631 28.06 -16.92 53.30
CA ALA A 631 28.26 -18.36 53.24
C ALA A 631 28.46 -18.96 54.66
N LYS A 632 27.71 -20.02 54.97
CA LYS A 632 27.93 -20.86 56.16
C LYS A 632 29.18 -21.73 55.95
N LYS A 633 30.09 -21.72 56.93
CA LYS A 633 31.13 -22.74 57.09
C LYS A 633 31.32 -23.13 58.56
N GLN A 634 31.53 -24.45 58.74
CA GLN A 634 32.11 -25.21 59.87
C GLN A 634 31.20 -25.53 61.08
N GLY A 635 31.33 -26.70 61.74
CA GLY A 635 32.44 -27.69 61.76
C GLY A 635 31.94 -29.15 61.83
N SER A 636 32.76 -30.12 61.39
CA SER A 636 33.70 -30.99 62.17
C SER A 636 33.06 -32.38 62.36
N SER A 637 33.65 -33.56 62.19
CA SER A 637 35.01 -34.17 62.10
C SER A 637 34.77 -35.60 61.55
N SER A 638 35.61 -36.29 60.77
CA SER A 638 36.85 -37.04 61.09
C SER A 638 37.09 -38.00 59.89
N SER A 639 38.28 -38.10 59.30
CA SER A 639 39.31 -39.18 59.43
C SER A 639 39.50 -39.82 58.05
N SER A 640 40.59 -39.51 57.32
CA SER A 640 41.87 -40.25 57.21
C SER A 640 41.96 -41.20 56.00
N SER A 641 43.15 -41.19 55.38
CA SER A 641 43.81 -42.19 54.49
C SER A 641 43.25 -42.43 53.08
N SER A 642 44.06 -42.08 52.06
CA SER A 642 44.69 -42.98 51.04
C SER A 642 43.72 -43.43 49.94
N SER A 643 44.01 -43.60 48.64
CA SER A 643 45.21 -43.78 47.81
C SER A 643 44.67 -43.73 46.35
N THR A 644 45.35 -43.07 45.42
CA THR A 644 46.05 -43.68 44.26
C THR A 644 45.25 -44.68 43.41
N SER A 645 45.12 -44.36 42.11
CA SER A 645 45.20 -45.23 40.90
C SER A 645 44.38 -46.51 40.79
N GLY A 646 43.71 -46.69 39.63
CA GLY A 646 43.28 -48.01 39.18
C GLY A 646 42.44 -47.98 37.91
N ASP A 647 43.00 -48.54 36.85
CA ASP A 647 42.42 -48.86 35.54
C ASP A 647 41.18 -49.77 35.59
N GLY A 648 40.45 -49.85 34.47
CA GLY A 648 40.06 -51.15 33.92
C GLY A 648 38.59 -51.41 33.54
N TYR A 649 38.33 -51.31 32.23
CA TYR A 649 37.68 -52.30 31.33
C TYR A 649 36.22 -52.82 31.49
N TYR A 650 35.55 -52.80 30.31
CA TYR A 650 34.60 -53.79 29.72
C TYR A 650 33.17 -53.92 30.30
N LEU A 651 32.07 -54.19 29.58
CA LEU A 651 31.73 -54.53 28.17
C LEU A 651 30.25 -54.13 27.90
N ASP A 652 29.97 -53.84 26.63
CA ASP A 652 28.85 -54.19 25.73
C ASP A 652 27.46 -54.62 26.27
N GLU A 653 26.41 -54.12 25.61
CA GLU A 653 25.52 -55.00 24.81
C GLU A 653 24.75 -54.20 23.73
N GLU A 654 24.62 -54.86 22.57
CA GLU A 654 24.10 -54.42 21.28
C GLU A 654 22.55 -54.44 21.17
N GLY A 655 22.02 -53.85 20.08
CA GLY A 655 20.93 -54.49 19.32
C GLY A 655 19.78 -53.61 18.81
N SER A 656 19.91 -53.16 17.54
CA SER A 656 18.93 -53.24 16.39
C SER A 656 17.41 -53.14 16.66
N GLU A 657 16.58 -52.43 15.88
CA GLU A 657 16.53 -52.08 14.44
C GLU A 657 15.97 -50.67 14.21
#